data_AF-A0A146G683-F1
#
_entry.id   AF-A0A146G683-F1
#
_cell.length_a   1.000
_cell.length_b   1.000
_cell.length_c   1.000
_cell.angle_alpha   90.00
_cell.angle_beta   90.00
_cell.angle_gamma   90.00
#
_symmetry.space_group_name_H-M   'P 1'
#
loop_
_entity.id
_entity.type
_entity.pdbx_description
1 polymer ?
#
loop_
_entity_poly.entity_id
_entity_poly.type
_entity_poly.pdbx_seq_one_letter_code
_entity_poly.pdbx_strand_id
1 'polypeptide(L)'
;MPFQLRLPKGTYQINWGDGTNIVTDSQGYVSHVYRQAGSVTVEVSVTAGGISKPYPWSYDAMIIAAKPLVFLSTPGGDAISGPADNLPRALPLQGEARDVAVESREGTNELSADLWVRLDSLEGRQVLVASREEAGGFALAYEGAALSFSIVGAGVVSFPVGERIAAGKWHHVAVVYDAVPLFPFANTVRVYVDGQLAGDGRIAARHSGPLKFSGIRLGGEGVQGAMSGFALYDKVLFPLSIWDRYSALASPNKWNVSVAFPGSSRVTVVEPKILKTIDVPLDPDPAADNGPAIRSAVTAAQPGTRLRLVDATTGKPGTRFSVKSLIAGNKWAAILIEGKQDLELNGGGATLVFSQAMARYLYILKSARIAVRDLSFDIDPTYARPGLYAKILDLNRETGVVTAQLVNGRDGSPDPIIPSRASYWRWRPHDPVTLRHSEKGPAFRSDIYAEKPVPDGSGRPGVIVFKAKKKPEDKFWDELKQYVEGDNFYMINNGDFSSNAVSLDFSEDVVFERVNYYATLGMVFLSSDIRRVRVAHCVIGIPPGMTAEDRPLSAGADGYHFHLTQGDIVFENNEVTLTDDDPISIKDSMWGKLKRLDNYTLDVGAKGFTKGDPVELLTPEYESAGYKATVVRADGTKLTLSVALPATIVPGSVLMNRSHHTKNWILRGNYFHDYYGRIMLYTDYGTVVGNRVHDSLYHLGISNAYFEVAGVSRNVVTHRNLFDSTNADTANWGGNATVTVFNQITYSANSFVGGRLLLDQVSGGAMIRNAFYRKEQSPRGSSIQIKGSRNVVVSDNLQFGPGADQFLLKSDNNTNLIETRNRVVK
;
A
#
# COMPACT_ATOMS: atom_id res chain seq x y z
N MET A 1 -9.88 -12.86 -6.53
CA MET A 1 -9.78 -13.46 -5.18
C MET A 1 -10.98 -12.98 -4.36
N PRO A 2 -11.50 -13.73 -3.37
CA PRO A 2 -12.53 -13.20 -2.46
C PRO A 2 -11.97 -12.03 -1.67
N PHE A 3 -12.73 -10.94 -1.56
CA PHE A 3 -12.47 -9.87 -0.62
C PHE A 3 -13.03 -10.28 0.74
N GLN A 4 -12.31 -10.03 1.81
CA GLN A 4 -12.67 -10.50 3.14
C GLN A 4 -12.73 -9.33 4.11
N LEU A 5 -13.85 -9.18 4.81
CA LEU A 5 -13.98 -8.29 5.97
C LEU A 5 -13.88 -9.13 7.23
N ARG A 6 -13.12 -8.67 8.21
CA ARG A 6 -13.13 -9.25 9.54
C ARG A 6 -14.05 -8.44 10.44
N LEU A 7 -15.15 -9.03 10.88
CA LEU A 7 -16.15 -8.38 11.73
C LEU A 7 -16.08 -8.94 13.17
N PRO A 8 -16.20 -8.06 14.20
CA PRO A 8 -16.40 -8.49 15.58
C PRO A 8 -17.73 -9.23 15.73
N LYS A 9 -17.98 -9.81 16.91
CA LYS A 9 -19.25 -10.49 17.20
C LYS A 9 -20.40 -9.49 17.21
N GLY A 10 -21.35 -9.64 16.29
CA GLY A 10 -22.54 -8.80 16.19
C GLY A 10 -23.40 -9.15 14.98
N THR A 11 -24.55 -8.50 14.87
CA THR A 11 -25.38 -8.55 13.65
C THR A 11 -25.06 -7.34 12.79
N TYR A 12 -24.64 -7.57 11.55
CA TYR A 12 -24.24 -6.54 10.61
C TYR A 12 -25.09 -6.59 9.35
N GLN A 13 -25.43 -5.43 8.83
CA GLN A 13 -25.82 -5.23 7.44
C GLN A 13 -24.60 -4.73 6.68
N ILE A 14 -24.14 -5.50 5.70
CA ILE A 14 -22.99 -5.16 4.86
C ILE A 14 -23.50 -4.92 3.44
N ASN A 15 -23.29 -3.70 2.93
CA ASN A 15 -23.41 -3.34 1.54
C ASN A 15 -22.03 -3.44 0.91
N TRP A 16 -21.82 -4.38 -0.01
CA TRP A 16 -20.52 -4.59 -0.63
C TRP A 16 -20.18 -3.56 -1.72
N GLY A 17 -21.04 -2.57 -1.96
CA GLY A 17 -20.81 -1.54 -2.98
C GLY A 17 -20.98 -2.04 -4.42
N ASP A 18 -21.30 -3.32 -4.61
CA ASP A 18 -21.68 -3.94 -5.90
C ASP A 18 -23.17 -4.31 -5.96
N GLY A 19 -23.98 -3.71 -5.10
CA GLY A 19 -25.41 -3.98 -4.96
C GLY A 19 -25.74 -5.21 -4.10
N THR A 20 -24.73 -5.97 -3.65
CA THR A 20 -24.93 -7.08 -2.73
C THR A 20 -25.06 -6.55 -1.30
N ASN A 21 -26.20 -6.81 -0.67
CA ASN A 21 -26.41 -6.57 0.75
C ASN A 21 -26.57 -7.90 1.47
N ILE A 22 -25.86 -8.09 2.58
CA ILE A 22 -26.07 -9.24 3.45
C ILE A 22 -26.34 -8.77 4.87
N VAL A 23 -27.23 -9.48 5.56
CA VAL A 23 -27.36 -9.41 7.01
C VAL A 23 -26.71 -10.66 7.56
N THR A 24 -25.74 -10.50 8.46
CA THR A 24 -24.96 -11.62 8.99
C THR A 24 -24.76 -11.48 10.49
N ASP A 25 -25.01 -12.57 11.22
CA ASP A 25 -24.63 -12.75 12.62
C ASP A 25 -23.21 -13.32 12.67
N SER A 26 -22.22 -12.51 12.31
CA SER A 26 -20.84 -12.98 12.16
C SER A 26 -19.97 -12.72 13.38
N GLN A 27 -19.08 -13.66 13.69
CA GLN A 27 -17.86 -13.45 14.47
C GLN A 27 -16.70 -13.99 13.62
N GLY A 28 -15.89 -13.11 13.02
CA GLY A 28 -14.77 -13.53 12.15
C GLY A 28 -14.83 -12.97 10.72
N TYR A 29 -14.36 -13.74 9.74
CA TYR A 29 -14.30 -13.30 8.34
C TYR A 29 -15.63 -13.48 7.63
N VAL A 30 -16.11 -12.40 7.01
CA VAL A 30 -17.18 -12.42 6.03
C VAL A 30 -16.54 -12.19 4.67
N SER A 31 -16.71 -13.15 3.77
CA SER A 31 -16.08 -13.14 2.46
C SER A 31 -17.11 -12.73 1.41
N HIS A 32 -16.69 -11.88 0.48
CA HIS A 32 -17.47 -11.52 -0.68
C HIS A 32 -16.64 -11.68 -1.95
N VAL A 33 -17.22 -12.35 -2.93
CA VAL A 33 -16.58 -12.53 -4.23
C VAL A 33 -17.17 -11.49 -5.16
N TYR A 34 -16.40 -10.43 -5.40
CA TYR A 34 -16.80 -9.42 -6.34
C TYR A 34 -16.96 -10.00 -7.74
N ARG A 35 -18.18 -9.84 -8.25
CA ARG A 35 -18.49 -10.21 -9.61
C ARG A 35 -17.95 -9.20 -10.59
N GLN A 36 -17.46 -8.03 -10.20
CA GLN A 36 -16.94 -6.97 -11.08
C GLN A 36 -15.47 -6.67 -10.79
N ALA A 37 -14.67 -6.31 -11.81
CA ALA A 37 -13.44 -5.57 -11.54
C ALA A 37 -13.86 -4.10 -11.38
N GLY A 38 -13.69 -3.54 -10.19
CA GLY A 38 -14.30 -2.26 -9.80
C GLY A 38 -13.50 -1.53 -8.74
N SER A 39 -13.75 -0.23 -8.58
CA SER A 39 -13.61 0.46 -7.30
C SER A 39 -15.00 0.45 -6.68
N VAL A 40 -15.17 -0.23 -5.56
CA VAL A 40 -16.47 -0.34 -4.86
C VAL A 40 -16.32 0.20 -3.47
N THR A 41 -17.31 0.93 -2.98
CA THR A 41 -17.36 1.41 -1.60
C THR A 41 -18.19 0.43 -0.77
N VAL A 42 -17.54 -0.31 0.12
CA VAL A 42 -18.19 -1.27 1.01
C VAL A 42 -18.67 -0.56 2.25
N GLU A 43 -19.98 -0.54 2.51
CA GLU A 43 -20.58 0.03 3.71
C GLU A 43 -20.98 -1.06 4.70
N VAL A 44 -20.62 -0.91 5.97
CA VAL A 44 -21.00 -1.85 7.03
C VAL A 44 -21.80 -1.11 8.09
N SER A 45 -22.94 -1.64 8.51
CA SER A 45 -23.83 -1.10 9.55
C SER A 45 -24.17 -2.16 10.60
N VAL A 46 -24.31 -1.78 11.87
CA VAL A 46 -24.66 -2.69 12.98
C VAL A 46 -26.18 -2.63 13.24
N THR A 47 -26.86 -3.77 13.35
CA THR A 47 -28.33 -3.83 13.48
C THR A 47 -28.86 -4.21 14.86
N ALA A 48 -28.02 -4.59 15.83
CA ALA A 48 -28.46 -4.99 17.18
C ALA A 48 -27.93 -4.07 18.29
N GLY A 49 -28.83 -3.54 19.13
CA GLY A 49 -28.49 -2.74 20.33
C GLY A 49 -29.39 -1.55 20.67
N GLY A 50 -30.47 -1.28 19.92
CA GLY A 50 -31.40 -0.18 20.23
C GLY A 50 -30.88 1.23 19.94
N ILE A 51 -29.70 1.37 19.33
CA ILE A 51 -29.17 2.63 18.81
C ILE A 51 -29.26 2.59 17.29
N SER A 52 -30.29 3.22 16.71
CA SER A 52 -30.52 3.30 15.25
C SER A 52 -29.66 4.37 14.57
N LYS A 53 -28.39 4.53 14.96
CA LYS A 53 -27.45 5.37 14.22
C LYS A 53 -26.51 4.48 13.42
N PRO A 54 -26.61 4.46 12.07
CA PRO A 54 -25.65 3.74 11.25
C PRO A 54 -24.27 4.39 11.45
N TYR A 55 -23.26 3.59 11.81
CA TYR A 55 -21.86 3.96 11.69
C TYR A 55 -21.33 3.32 10.40
N PRO A 56 -21.53 3.94 9.22
CA PRO A 56 -21.07 3.37 7.96
C PRO A 56 -19.55 3.43 7.90
N TRP A 57 -18.88 2.27 7.94
CA TRP A 57 -17.50 2.18 7.49
C TRP A 57 -17.50 1.98 5.98
N SER A 58 -16.92 2.92 5.24
CA SER A 58 -16.79 2.87 3.78
C SER A 58 -15.38 2.43 3.40
N TYR A 59 -15.25 1.29 2.72
CA TYR A 59 -13.98 0.84 2.16
C TYR A 59 -14.04 0.90 0.65
N ASP A 60 -13.27 1.78 0.03
CA ASP A 60 -13.02 1.67 -1.41
C ASP A 60 -12.21 0.39 -1.63
N ALA A 61 -12.54 -0.48 -2.58
CA ALA A 61 -11.79 -1.69 -2.89
C ALA A 61 -11.54 -1.79 -4.39
N MET A 62 -10.27 -1.91 -4.82
CA MET A 62 -9.92 -2.14 -6.22
C MET A 62 -9.78 -3.64 -6.52
N ILE A 63 -10.64 -4.16 -7.38
CA ILE A 63 -10.73 -5.59 -7.70
C ILE A 63 -9.97 -5.88 -9.00
N ILE A 64 -8.85 -6.62 -8.93
CA ILE A 64 -8.04 -6.98 -10.10
C ILE A 64 -8.22 -8.47 -10.45
N ALA A 65 -8.36 -8.70 -11.77
CA ALA A 65 -8.46 -9.97 -12.50
C ALA A 65 -9.77 -10.75 -12.29
N ALA A 66 -10.65 -10.59 -13.27
CA ALA A 66 -11.82 -11.39 -13.47
C ALA A 66 -11.50 -12.66 -14.27
N LYS A 67 -12.00 -13.82 -13.83
CA LYS A 67 -12.06 -14.99 -14.70
C LYS A 67 -13.19 -14.77 -15.73
N PRO A 68 -12.95 -15.01 -17.02
CA PRO A 68 -14.02 -15.01 -18.01
C PRO A 68 -15.03 -16.13 -17.72
N LEU A 69 -16.29 -15.91 -18.11
CA LEU A 69 -17.31 -16.96 -18.21
C LEU A 69 -16.98 -17.95 -19.31
N VAL A 70 -16.42 -17.46 -20.42
CA VAL A 70 -16.00 -18.23 -21.58
C VAL A 70 -14.67 -17.70 -22.04
N PHE A 71 -13.73 -18.60 -22.29
CA PHE A 71 -12.47 -18.28 -22.93
C PHE A 71 -12.17 -19.33 -23.98
N LEU A 72 -12.02 -18.92 -25.24
CA LEU A 72 -11.52 -19.83 -26.27
C LEU A 72 -9.99 -19.93 -26.16
N SER A 73 -9.48 -21.07 -25.67
CA SER A 73 -8.05 -21.41 -25.69
C SER A 73 -7.83 -22.80 -26.28
N THR A 74 -7.01 -22.92 -27.33
CA THR A 74 -6.41 -24.20 -27.72
C THR A 74 -4.99 -24.00 -28.27
N PRO A 75 -3.96 -24.74 -27.79
CA PRO A 75 -2.59 -24.64 -28.27
C PRO A 75 -2.29 -25.53 -29.50
N GLY A 76 -1.41 -25.04 -30.39
CA GLY A 76 -0.62 -25.83 -31.34
C GLY A 76 -1.24 -26.07 -32.72
N GLY A 77 -0.71 -25.44 -33.79
CA GLY A 77 -0.96 -25.74 -35.22
C GLY A 77 -0.96 -24.48 -36.11
N ASP A 78 -0.31 -24.58 -37.28
CA ASP A 78 0.24 -23.47 -38.09
C ASP A 78 -0.79 -22.50 -38.74
N ALA A 79 -0.38 -21.23 -38.90
CA ALA A 79 -1.17 -20.12 -39.45
C ALA A 79 -0.53 -19.48 -40.71
N ILE A 80 -1.37 -18.87 -41.57
CA ILE A 80 -1.03 -18.12 -42.79
C ILE A 80 -1.19 -16.60 -42.52
N SER A 81 -0.36 -15.76 -43.18
CA SER A 81 0.18 -14.47 -42.73
C SER A 81 -0.67 -13.16 -42.83
N GLY A 82 -0.50 -12.25 -41.84
CA GLY A 82 -0.79 -10.80 -41.72
C GLY A 82 -0.43 -10.26 -40.29
N PRO A 83 -0.17 -8.96 -40.04
CA PRO A 83 0.66 -8.39 -38.93
C PRO A 83 0.27 -8.70 -37.47
N ALA A 84 -0.84 -9.43 -37.25
CA ALA A 84 -1.16 -10.17 -36.04
C ALA A 84 -0.84 -11.69 -36.24
N ASP A 85 0.35 -11.98 -36.78
CA ASP A 85 0.81 -13.31 -37.21
C ASP A 85 0.95 -14.33 -36.08
N ASN A 86 0.77 -13.90 -34.83
CA ASN A 86 0.91 -14.71 -33.62
C ASN A 86 -0.42 -15.00 -32.90
N LEU A 87 -1.57 -14.65 -33.48
CA LEU A 87 -2.85 -15.04 -32.91
C LEU A 87 -3.01 -16.58 -33.04
N PRO A 88 -3.18 -17.33 -31.93
CA PRO A 88 -3.42 -18.76 -32.02
C PRO A 88 -4.70 -19.04 -32.83
N ARG A 89 -4.68 -20.15 -33.58
CA ARG A 89 -5.73 -20.72 -34.45
C ARG A 89 -7.05 -19.93 -34.45
N ALA A 90 -7.25 -19.16 -35.52
CA ALA A 90 -8.48 -18.43 -35.75
C ALA A 90 -9.66 -19.37 -36.02
N LEU A 91 -10.80 -19.11 -35.38
CA LEU A 91 -12.09 -19.72 -35.70
C LEU A 91 -12.59 -19.10 -37.01
N PRO A 92 -12.65 -19.84 -38.13
CA PRO A 92 -13.21 -19.34 -39.37
C PRO A 92 -14.72 -19.15 -39.22
N LEU A 93 -15.21 -17.97 -39.59
CA LEU A 93 -16.61 -17.57 -39.41
C LEU A 93 -17.42 -17.66 -40.70
N GLN A 94 -16.84 -17.63 -41.90
CA GLN A 94 -17.42 -17.99 -43.22
C GLN A 94 -18.97 -17.83 -43.43
N GLY A 95 -19.62 -16.84 -42.83
CA GLY A 95 -21.08 -16.66 -42.85
C GLY A 95 -21.89 -17.60 -41.94
N GLU A 96 -21.24 -18.40 -41.10
CA GLU A 96 -21.84 -19.39 -40.19
C GLU A 96 -21.68 -18.98 -38.72
N ALA A 97 -22.74 -19.18 -37.91
CA ALA A 97 -22.67 -18.98 -36.47
C ALA A 97 -22.04 -20.19 -35.77
N ARG A 98 -21.26 -19.94 -34.71
CA ARG A 98 -20.69 -21.00 -33.85
C ARG A 98 -21.23 -20.87 -32.44
N ASP A 99 -22.00 -21.87 -32.02
CA ASP A 99 -22.51 -21.94 -30.65
C ASP A 99 -21.37 -22.25 -29.67
N VAL A 100 -21.30 -21.49 -28.58
CA VAL A 100 -20.39 -21.71 -27.48
C VAL A 100 -21.17 -22.09 -26.23
N ALA A 101 -20.83 -23.25 -25.68
CA ALA A 101 -21.41 -23.72 -24.44
C ALA A 101 -20.95 -22.82 -23.28
N VAL A 102 -21.92 -22.22 -22.59
CA VAL A 102 -21.72 -21.48 -21.35
C VAL A 102 -22.64 -22.11 -20.33
N GLU A 103 -22.15 -22.37 -19.11
CA GLU A 103 -23.05 -22.73 -18.02
C GLU A 103 -24.09 -21.62 -17.87
N SER A 104 -25.37 -21.98 -17.95
CA SER A 104 -26.46 -21.01 -17.84
C SER A 104 -26.35 -20.28 -16.51
N ARG A 105 -26.10 -18.98 -16.57
CA ARG A 105 -26.11 -18.08 -15.42
C ARG A 105 -27.15 -17.01 -15.64
N GLU A 106 -28.08 -16.91 -14.69
CA GLU A 106 -29.04 -15.82 -14.60
C GLU A 106 -28.61 -14.89 -13.46
N GLY A 107 -28.69 -13.57 -13.65
CA GLY A 107 -28.60 -12.62 -12.54
C GLY A 107 -27.50 -11.55 -12.59
N THR A 108 -26.98 -11.16 -13.76
CA THR A 108 -26.19 -9.92 -13.88
C THR A 108 -26.77 -9.00 -14.95
N ASN A 109 -26.58 -7.69 -14.79
CA ASN A 109 -27.00 -6.68 -15.77
C ASN A 109 -25.81 -6.07 -16.51
N GLU A 110 -24.59 -6.54 -16.25
CA GLU A 110 -23.36 -5.98 -16.78
C GLU A 110 -22.63 -7.03 -17.61
N LEU A 111 -21.83 -6.58 -18.57
CA LEU A 111 -21.19 -7.42 -19.56
C LEU A 111 -19.88 -6.80 -20.03
N SER A 112 -18.87 -7.63 -20.25
CA SER A 112 -17.81 -7.29 -21.20
C SER A 112 -17.60 -8.43 -22.18
N ALA A 113 -17.47 -8.11 -23.47
CA ALA A 113 -17.00 -9.04 -24.49
C ALA A 113 -15.72 -8.50 -25.11
N ASP A 114 -14.75 -9.37 -25.34
CA ASP A 114 -13.39 -9.03 -25.77
C ASP A 114 -12.94 -10.08 -26.78
N LEU A 115 -12.51 -9.64 -27.95
CA LEU A 115 -12.19 -10.54 -29.06
C LEU A 115 -11.19 -9.94 -30.03
N TRP A 116 -10.48 -10.82 -30.73
CA TRP A 116 -9.80 -10.48 -31.97
C TRP A 116 -10.67 -10.92 -33.14
N VAL A 117 -10.84 -10.05 -34.13
CA VAL A 117 -11.63 -10.33 -35.32
C VAL A 117 -10.93 -9.86 -36.59
N ARG A 118 -11.02 -10.67 -37.65
CA ARG A 118 -10.67 -10.30 -39.02
C ARG A 118 -11.93 -10.39 -39.85
N LEU A 119 -12.42 -9.28 -40.38
CA LEU A 119 -13.56 -9.23 -41.29
C LEU A 119 -13.02 -9.17 -42.72
N ASP A 120 -13.28 -10.18 -43.53
CA ASP A 120 -12.81 -10.27 -44.92
C ASP A 120 -13.61 -9.34 -45.85
N SER A 121 -14.84 -9.00 -45.49
CA SER A 121 -15.66 -7.93 -46.08
C SER A 121 -16.12 -6.98 -44.97
N LEU A 122 -16.44 -5.73 -45.30
CA LEU A 122 -17.08 -4.76 -44.39
C LEU A 122 -18.52 -4.43 -44.82
N GLU A 123 -19.03 -5.12 -45.84
CA GLU A 123 -20.39 -4.93 -46.36
C GLU A 123 -21.44 -5.62 -45.47
N GLY A 124 -22.63 -5.03 -45.44
CA GLY A 124 -23.76 -5.54 -44.67
C GLY A 124 -23.55 -5.49 -43.15
N ARG A 125 -24.51 -6.05 -42.43
CA ARG A 125 -24.44 -6.21 -40.97
C ARG A 125 -23.66 -7.48 -40.64
N GLN A 126 -22.71 -7.37 -39.73
CA GLN A 126 -21.83 -8.46 -39.31
C GLN A 126 -21.91 -8.68 -37.81
N VAL A 127 -22.65 -9.71 -37.39
CA VAL A 127 -22.87 -10.03 -35.98
C VAL A 127 -21.67 -10.80 -35.42
N LEU A 128 -20.81 -10.09 -34.68
CA LEU A 128 -19.57 -10.66 -34.15
C LEU A 128 -19.85 -11.63 -33.00
N VAL A 129 -20.69 -11.20 -32.06
CA VAL A 129 -21.08 -11.97 -30.88
C VAL A 129 -22.54 -11.69 -30.59
N ALA A 130 -23.34 -12.73 -30.36
CA ALA A 130 -24.72 -12.58 -29.91
C ALA A 130 -25.09 -13.64 -28.87
N SER A 131 -26.10 -13.36 -28.07
CA SER A 131 -26.83 -14.39 -27.30
C SER A 131 -28.21 -14.63 -27.90
N ARG A 132 -29.05 -15.46 -27.25
CA ARG A 132 -30.41 -15.78 -27.74
C ARG A 132 -31.25 -14.54 -28.02
N GLU A 133 -32.08 -14.61 -29.06
CA GLU A 133 -33.01 -13.55 -29.48
C GLU A 133 -34.26 -13.46 -28.58
N GLU A 134 -34.06 -13.30 -27.29
CA GLU A 134 -35.11 -13.14 -26.28
C GLU A 134 -34.78 -11.93 -25.38
N ALA A 135 -35.74 -11.46 -24.58
CA ALA A 135 -35.53 -10.29 -23.72
C ALA A 135 -34.31 -10.47 -22.80
N GLY A 136 -33.39 -9.49 -22.82
CA GLY A 136 -32.10 -9.58 -22.13
C GLY A 136 -30.98 -10.26 -22.94
N GLY A 137 -31.27 -10.73 -24.15
CA GLY A 137 -30.27 -11.10 -25.14
C GLY A 137 -29.48 -9.89 -25.61
N PHE A 138 -28.23 -10.08 -26.04
CA PHE A 138 -27.36 -8.99 -26.49
C PHE A 138 -26.65 -9.34 -27.80
N ALA A 139 -26.22 -8.32 -28.54
CA ALA A 139 -25.40 -8.49 -29.73
C ALA A 139 -24.39 -7.37 -29.90
N LEU A 140 -23.17 -7.72 -30.30
CA LEU A 140 -22.14 -6.83 -30.80
C LEU A 140 -22.02 -7.07 -32.32
N ALA A 141 -22.24 -6.03 -33.12
CA ALA A 141 -22.21 -6.12 -34.58
C ALA A 141 -21.45 -4.95 -35.21
N TYR A 142 -20.79 -5.21 -36.33
CA TYR A 142 -20.24 -4.18 -37.20
C TYR A 142 -21.18 -3.92 -38.37
N GLU A 143 -21.56 -2.67 -38.61
CA GLU A 143 -22.41 -2.26 -39.74
C GLU A 143 -22.17 -0.79 -40.09
N GLY A 144 -22.09 -0.46 -41.39
CA GLY A 144 -22.02 0.95 -41.83
C GLY A 144 -20.85 1.76 -41.25
N ALA A 145 -19.67 1.13 -41.10
CA ALA A 145 -18.48 1.71 -40.44
C ALA A 145 -18.65 2.07 -38.95
N ALA A 146 -19.61 1.43 -38.27
CA ALA A 146 -19.83 1.54 -36.84
C ALA A 146 -19.79 0.17 -36.15
N LEU A 147 -19.33 0.16 -34.90
CA LEU A 147 -19.59 -0.95 -33.98
C LEU A 147 -20.86 -0.62 -33.20
N SER A 148 -21.83 -1.52 -33.28
CA SER A 148 -23.12 -1.42 -32.61
C SER A 148 -23.23 -2.45 -31.50
N PHE A 149 -23.79 -2.04 -30.38
CA PHE A 149 -24.14 -2.93 -29.28
C PHE A 149 -25.62 -2.79 -28.98
N SER A 150 -26.33 -3.91 -28.97
CA SER A 150 -27.77 -3.96 -28.74
C SER A 150 -28.14 -4.90 -27.62
N ILE A 151 -29.19 -4.56 -26.88
CA ILE A 151 -29.88 -5.45 -25.95
C ILE A 151 -31.32 -5.62 -26.44
N VAL A 152 -31.73 -6.86 -26.64
CA VAL A 152 -33.09 -7.23 -27.08
C VAL A 152 -34.08 -6.72 -26.05
N GLY A 153 -34.99 -5.85 -26.49
CA GLY A 153 -35.99 -5.20 -25.65
C GLY A 153 -35.57 -3.88 -25.00
N ALA A 154 -34.31 -3.43 -25.14
CA ALA A 154 -33.85 -2.14 -24.61
C ALA A 154 -33.24 -1.18 -25.64
N GLY A 155 -32.79 -1.69 -26.78
CA GLY A 155 -32.36 -0.89 -27.92
C GLY A 155 -30.91 -1.12 -28.31
N VAL A 156 -30.42 -0.24 -29.19
CA VAL A 156 -29.09 -0.32 -29.80
C VAL A 156 -28.38 1.02 -29.66
N VAL A 157 -27.06 0.97 -29.49
CA VAL A 157 -26.17 2.12 -29.60
C VAL A 157 -25.07 1.80 -30.60
N SER A 158 -24.74 2.77 -31.47
CA SER A 158 -23.75 2.60 -32.53
C SER A 158 -22.64 3.64 -32.39
N PHE A 159 -21.39 3.18 -32.50
CA PHE A 159 -20.19 3.99 -32.38
C PHE A 159 -19.47 4.03 -33.72
N PRO A 160 -19.39 5.20 -34.38
CA PRO A 160 -18.59 5.35 -35.59
C PRO A 160 -17.14 4.97 -35.30
N VAL A 161 -16.63 3.95 -35.98
CA VAL A 161 -15.22 3.53 -35.88
C VAL A 161 -14.44 3.88 -37.15
N GLY A 162 -15.12 4.26 -38.23
CA GLY A 162 -14.50 4.74 -39.47
C GLY A 162 -13.48 3.76 -40.04
N GLU A 163 -12.37 4.27 -40.53
CA GLU A 163 -11.25 3.47 -41.08
C GLU A 163 -10.43 2.71 -40.01
N ARG A 164 -10.81 2.76 -38.71
CA ARG A 164 -10.08 2.02 -37.66
C ARG A 164 -10.18 0.51 -37.83
N ILE A 165 -11.24 0.01 -38.48
CA ILE A 165 -11.39 -1.40 -38.85
C ILE A 165 -11.28 -1.49 -40.37
N ALA A 166 -10.38 -2.36 -40.85
CA ALA A 166 -10.14 -2.56 -42.28
C ALA A 166 -10.42 -4.02 -42.69
N ALA A 167 -10.98 -4.20 -43.88
CA ALA A 167 -11.20 -5.51 -44.47
C ALA A 167 -9.89 -6.30 -44.57
N GLY A 168 -9.94 -7.60 -44.28
CA GLY A 168 -8.81 -8.52 -44.32
C GLY A 168 -7.76 -8.32 -43.21
N LYS A 169 -7.95 -7.38 -42.27
CA LYS A 169 -7.02 -7.14 -41.15
C LYS A 169 -7.60 -7.59 -39.81
N TRP A 170 -6.71 -8.07 -38.94
CA TRP A 170 -7.03 -8.38 -37.55
C TRP A 170 -7.14 -7.09 -36.73
N HIS A 171 -8.23 -6.98 -35.98
CA HIS A 171 -8.47 -5.92 -35.01
C HIS A 171 -8.91 -6.52 -33.69
N HIS A 172 -8.46 -5.92 -32.60
CA HIS A 172 -9.00 -6.22 -31.28
C HIS A 172 -10.25 -5.37 -31.07
N VAL A 173 -11.35 -5.99 -30.69
CA VAL A 173 -12.61 -5.32 -30.38
C VAL A 173 -13.07 -5.74 -29.00
N ALA A 174 -13.37 -4.77 -28.15
CA ALA A 174 -14.03 -5.04 -26.87
C ALA A 174 -15.24 -4.13 -26.69
N VAL A 175 -16.28 -4.65 -26.07
CA VAL A 175 -17.43 -3.87 -25.60
C VAL A 175 -17.62 -4.10 -24.11
N VAL A 176 -17.92 -3.03 -23.40
CA VAL A 176 -18.21 -3.01 -21.97
C VAL A 176 -19.57 -2.37 -21.81
N TYR A 177 -20.54 -3.12 -21.29
CA TYR A 177 -21.84 -2.63 -20.90
C TYR A 177 -21.98 -2.63 -19.38
N ASP A 178 -22.23 -1.45 -18.86
CA ASP A 178 -22.29 -1.13 -17.45
C ASP A 178 -23.70 -0.62 -17.11
N ALA A 179 -24.45 -1.46 -16.39
CA ALA A 179 -25.83 -1.19 -16.01
C ALA A 179 -25.96 -0.67 -14.56
N VAL A 180 -24.87 -0.17 -13.96
CA VAL A 180 -24.88 0.32 -12.58
C VAL A 180 -25.98 1.39 -12.39
N PRO A 181 -26.87 1.25 -11.39
CA PRO A 181 -28.03 2.14 -11.20
C PRO A 181 -27.70 3.56 -10.73
N LEU A 182 -26.43 3.92 -10.55
CA LEU A 182 -26.01 5.23 -10.06
C LEU A 182 -25.98 6.26 -11.19
N PHE A 183 -26.88 7.25 -11.13
CA PHE A 183 -26.86 8.40 -12.03
C PHE A 183 -25.55 9.18 -11.83
N PRO A 184 -24.84 9.60 -12.90
CA PRO A 184 -25.24 9.62 -14.30
C PRO A 184 -24.81 8.40 -15.14
N PHE A 185 -24.27 7.31 -14.60
CA PHE A 185 -23.58 6.27 -15.39
C PHE A 185 -24.41 5.04 -15.80
N ALA A 186 -25.73 5.07 -15.57
CA ALA A 186 -26.61 3.95 -15.90
C ALA A 186 -26.67 3.65 -17.42
N ASN A 187 -26.63 2.35 -17.75
CA ASN A 187 -26.71 1.78 -19.10
C ASN A 187 -25.59 2.26 -20.05
N THR A 188 -24.40 2.51 -19.53
CA THR A 188 -23.27 2.97 -20.36
C THR A 188 -22.68 1.81 -21.16
N VAL A 189 -22.40 2.08 -22.43
CA VAL A 189 -21.71 1.17 -23.33
C VAL A 189 -20.41 1.85 -23.74
N ARG A 190 -19.29 1.15 -23.63
CA ARG A 190 -17.98 1.58 -24.11
C ARG A 190 -17.47 0.55 -25.10
N VAL A 191 -17.01 1.01 -26.26
CA VAL A 191 -16.41 0.16 -27.28
C VAL A 191 -14.95 0.54 -27.44
N TYR A 192 -14.10 -0.47 -27.53
CA TYR A 192 -12.66 -0.37 -27.71
C TYR A 192 -12.27 -1.04 -29.03
N VAL A 193 -11.38 -0.39 -29.77
CA VAL A 193 -10.73 -0.95 -30.97
C VAL A 193 -9.22 -0.84 -30.75
N ASP A 194 -8.51 -1.95 -30.96
CA ASP A 194 -7.05 -2.04 -30.82
C ASP A 194 -6.52 -1.55 -29.47
N GLY A 195 -7.26 -1.93 -28.42
CA GLY A 195 -6.97 -1.62 -27.01
C GLY A 195 -7.30 -0.19 -26.60
N GLN A 196 -7.75 0.66 -27.53
CA GLN A 196 -8.08 2.06 -27.29
C GLN A 196 -9.59 2.27 -27.27
N LEU A 197 -10.07 3.21 -26.45
CA LEU A 197 -11.48 3.60 -26.46
C LEU A 197 -11.83 4.19 -27.84
N ALA A 198 -12.82 3.59 -28.50
CA ALA A 198 -13.31 4.00 -29.80
C ALA A 198 -14.61 4.82 -29.69
N GLY A 199 -15.42 4.56 -28.68
CA GLY A 199 -16.59 5.37 -28.37
C GLY A 199 -17.27 4.94 -27.08
N ASP A 200 -18.05 5.85 -26.51
CA ASP A 200 -18.88 5.62 -25.33
C ASP A 200 -20.27 6.26 -25.51
N GLY A 201 -21.28 5.62 -24.95
CA GLY A 201 -22.68 5.97 -25.19
C GLY A 201 -23.61 5.24 -24.25
N ARG A 202 -24.92 5.28 -24.53
CA ARG A 202 -25.93 4.69 -23.65
C ARG A 202 -27.04 4.02 -24.45
N ILE A 203 -27.57 2.94 -23.89
CA ILE A 203 -28.83 2.36 -24.35
C ILE A 203 -29.98 3.14 -23.70
N ALA A 204 -30.85 3.70 -24.53
CA ALA A 204 -31.85 4.69 -24.11
C ALA A 204 -32.92 4.13 -23.17
N ALA A 205 -33.34 2.87 -23.36
CA ALA A 205 -34.27 2.21 -22.47
C ALA A 205 -33.53 1.28 -21.49
N ARG A 206 -34.05 1.20 -20.26
CA ARG A 206 -33.56 0.24 -19.26
C ARG A 206 -34.17 -1.13 -19.58
N HIS A 207 -33.35 -2.17 -19.73
CA HIS A 207 -33.90 -3.52 -19.92
C HIS A 207 -34.48 -4.04 -18.59
N SER A 208 -35.65 -4.69 -18.66
CA SER A 208 -36.35 -5.24 -17.50
C SER A 208 -35.98 -6.71 -17.29
N GLY A 209 -34.80 -6.98 -16.72
CA GLY A 209 -34.37 -8.35 -16.36
C GLY A 209 -32.86 -8.56 -16.48
N PRO A 210 -32.32 -9.71 -16.02
CA PRO A 210 -30.91 -10.04 -16.18
C PRO A 210 -30.54 -10.28 -17.64
N LEU A 211 -29.29 -9.96 -18.01
CA LEU A 211 -28.73 -10.35 -19.30
C LEU A 211 -28.69 -11.88 -19.44
N LYS A 212 -28.91 -12.36 -20.65
CA LYS A 212 -28.94 -13.79 -20.96
C LYS A 212 -27.58 -14.24 -21.49
N PHE A 213 -26.86 -15.01 -20.68
CA PHE A 213 -25.56 -15.63 -21.01
C PHE A 213 -25.70 -17.06 -21.56
N SER A 214 -26.87 -17.42 -22.09
CA SER A 214 -27.12 -18.73 -22.70
C SER A 214 -27.21 -18.62 -24.22
N GLY A 215 -26.82 -19.69 -24.93
CA GLY A 215 -26.84 -19.73 -26.40
C GLY A 215 -25.96 -18.67 -27.05
N ILE A 216 -24.73 -18.51 -26.56
CA ILE A 216 -23.76 -17.57 -27.15
C ILE A 216 -23.36 -18.06 -28.54
N ARG A 217 -23.48 -17.18 -29.53
CA ARG A 217 -23.07 -17.38 -30.91
C ARG A 217 -21.90 -16.47 -31.24
N LEU A 218 -20.82 -17.05 -31.75
CA LEU A 218 -19.68 -16.33 -32.31
C LEU A 218 -19.74 -16.40 -33.82
N GLY A 219 -19.68 -15.23 -34.47
CA GLY A 219 -20.06 -15.13 -35.87
C GLY A 219 -21.54 -15.41 -36.09
N GLY A 220 -22.02 -15.06 -37.28
CA GLY A 220 -23.42 -15.16 -37.66
C GLY A 220 -23.66 -14.51 -39.02
N GLU A 221 -24.89 -14.03 -39.23
CA GLU A 221 -25.33 -13.41 -40.47
C GLU A 221 -24.30 -12.37 -40.96
N GLY A 222 -23.81 -12.58 -42.18
CA GLY A 222 -22.89 -11.67 -42.88
C GLY A 222 -21.41 -11.75 -42.50
N VAL A 223 -21.00 -12.47 -41.45
CA VAL A 223 -19.60 -12.47 -40.99
C VAL A 223 -18.69 -13.33 -41.87
N GLN A 224 -18.13 -12.74 -42.91
CA GLN A 224 -17.06 -13.34 -43.70
C GLN A 224 -15.73 -12.98 -43.03
N GLY A 225 -15.01 -13.97 -42.49
CA GLY A 225 -13.80 -13.68 -41.72
C GLY A 225 -13.38 -14.77 -40.73
N ALA A 226 -12.65 -14.35 -39.70
CA ALA A 226 -12.20 -15.21 -38.62
C ALA A 226 -12.14 -14.48 -37.27
N MET A 227 -12.19 -15.23 -36.17
CA MET A 227 -12.11 -14.70 -34.80
C MET A 227 -11.09 -15.46 -33.96
N SER A 228 -10.45 -14.81 -33.00
CA SER A 228 -9.58 -15.46 -32.01
C SER A 228 -9.67 -14.76 -30.65
N GLY A 229 -9.19 -15.41 -29.59
CA GLY A 229 -9.05 -14.81 -28.26
C GLY A 229 -10.37 -14.35 -27.61
N PHE A 230 -11.53 -14.86 -28.05
CA PHE A 230 -12.81 -14.44 -27.49
C PHE A 230 -12.91 -14.75 -26.01
N ALA A 231 -13.30 -13.73 -25.25
CA ALA A 231 -13.52 -13.79 -23.82
C ALA A 231 -14.80 -13.02 -23.43
N LEU A 232 -15.69 -13.70 -22.71
CA LEU A 232 -16.95 -13.14 -22.23
C LEU A 232 -16.94 -13.02 -20.71
N TYR A 233 -17.45 -11.91 -20.19
CA TYR A 233 -17.46 -11.59 -18.77
C TYR A 233 -18.86 -11.15 -18.37
N ASP A 234 -19.36 -11.66 -17.24
CA ASP A 234 -20.62 -11.21 -16.60
C ASP A 234 -20.46 -9.89 -15.84
N LYS A 235 -19.52 -9.05 -16.30
CA LYS A 235 -19.04 -7.87 -15.58
C LYS A 235 -18.29 -6.87 -16.44
N VAL A 236 -18.15 -5.66 -15.92
CA VAL A 236 -17.34 -4.57 -16.47
C VAL A 236 -15.86 -4.90 -16.31
N LEU A 237 -15.11 -4.70 -17.39
CA LEU A 237 -13.65 -4.70 -17.38
C LEU A 237 -13.12 -3.28 -17.42
N PHE A 238 -12.02 -3.06 -16.71
CA PHE A 238 -11.32 -1.79 -16.77
C PHE A 238 -10.50 -1.64 -18.04
N PRO A 239 -10.27 -0.39 -18.50
CA PRO A 239 -9.43 -0.09 -19.67
C PRO A 239 -8.06 -0.79 -19.65
N LEU A 240 -7.40 -0.86 -18.49
CA LEU A 240 -6.10 -1.54 -18.37
C LEU A 240 -6.21 -3.06 -18.61
N SER A 241 -7.30 -3.70 -18.17
CA SER A 241 -7.54 -5.12 -18.46
C SER A 241 -7.74 -5.38 -19.95
N ILE A 242 -8.40 -4.46 -20.64
CA ILE A 242 -8.64 -4.49 -22.09
C ILE A 242 -7.31 -4.26 -22.84
N TRP A 243 -6.51 -3.30 -22.39
CA TRP A 243 -5.17 -3.03 -22.94
C TRP A 243 -4.20 -4.19 -22.74
N ASP A 244 -4.20 -4.82 -21.55
CA ASP A 244 -3.36 -6.00 -21.29
C ASP A 244 -3.70 -7.15 -22.23
N ARG A 245 -4.99 -7.34 -22.57
CA ARG A 245 -5.42 -8.38 -23.52
C ARG A 245 -5.13 -8.05 -24.97
N TYR A 246 -5.28 -6.79 -25.37
CA TYR A 246 -4.80 -6.31 -26.67
C TYR A 246 -3.28 -6.51 -26.80
N SER A 247 -2.50 -5.93 -25.89
CA SER A 247 -1.03 -5.91 -25.99
C SER A 247 -0.38 -7.29 -25.86
N ALA A 248 -1.02 -8.24 -25.16
CA ALA A 248 -0.55 -9.62 -25.09
C ALA A 248 -0.53 -10.34 -26.46
N LEU A 249 -1.36 -9.90 -27.41
CA LEU A 249 -1.59 -10.57 -28.69
C LEU A 249 -1.18 -9.73 -29.91
N ALA A 250 -1.11 -8.40 -29.79
CA ALA A 250 -0.80 -7.46 -30.87
C ALA A 250 0.70 -7.34 -31.24
N SER A 251 1.63 -7.99 -30.52
CA SER A 251 3.07 -7.80 -30.72
C SER A 251 3.85 -9.12 -30.68
N PRO A 252 4.11 -9.75 -31.85
CA PRO A 252 4.99 -10.91 -31.99
C PRO A 252 6.41 -10.65 -31.53
N ASN A 253 6.88 -9.44 -31.82
CA ASN A 253 8.15 -8.94 -31.34
C ASN A 253 7.94 -8.46 -29.91
N LYS A 254 8.02 -9.41 -28.98
CA LYS A 254 8.43 -9.06 -27.63
C LYS A 254 9.73 -8.26 -27.77
N TRP A 255 9.65 -6.95 -27.58
CA TRP A 255 10.65 -6.36 -26.71
C TRP A 255 10.41 -7.07 -25.38
N ASN A 256 11.10 -8.19 -25.21
CA ASN A 256 11.34 -8.79 -23.91
C ASN A 256 12.16 -7.76 -23.14
N VAL A 257 11.56 -6.64 -22.76
CA VAL A 257 11.91 -6.03 -21.49
C VAL A 257 11.32 -7.00 -20.48
N SER A 258 12.05 -8.10 -20.28
CA SER A 258 11.87 -8.93 -19.11
C SER A 258 12.08 -7.98 -17.95
N VAL A 259 11.00 -7.61 -17.27
CA VAL A 259 11.13 -7.00 -15.95
C VAL A 259 11.72 -8.10 -15.08
N ALA A 260 13.04 -8.10 -14.98
CA ALA A 260 13.74 -9.00 -14.11
C ALA A 260 13.37 -8.57 -12.70
N PHE A 261 12.55 -9.36 -12.01
CA PHE A 261 12.19 -9.09 -10.63
C PHE A 261 13.38 -9.45 -9.73
N PRO A 262 14.08 -8.47 -9.16
CA PRO A 262 15.14 -8.79 -8.22
C PRO A 262 14.49 -9.44 -6.98
N GLY A 263 15.01 -10.59 -6.57
CA GLY A 263 14.61 -11.27 -5.34
C GLY A 263 13.31 -12.09 -5.36
N SER A 264 12.51 -12.10 -6.44
CA SER A 264 11.18 -12.78 -6.45
C SER A 264 11.18 -14.30 -6.23
N SER A 265 12.34 -14.96 -6.28
CA SER A 265 12.50 -16.41 -6.08
C SER A 265 13.48 -16.81 -4.97
N ARG A 266 14.01 -15.86 -4.17
CA ARG A 266 15.15 -16.15 -3.27
C ARG A 266 15.00 -15.81 -1.79
N VAL A 267 13.93 -15.12 -1.36
CA VAL A 267 13.76 -14.80 0.07
C VAL A 267 13.05 -15.96 0.77
N THR A 268 13.82 -16.79 1.48
CA THR A 268 13.28 -17.89 2.31
C THR A 268 13.52 -17.56 3.77
N VAL A 269 12.47 -17.39 4.56
CA VAL A 269 12.56 -17.29 6.03
C VAL A 269 12.34 -18.69 6.60
N VAL A 270 13.21 -19.13 7.49
CA VAL A 270 13.12 -20.47 8.09
C VAL A 270 12.15 -20.43 9.28
N GLU A 271 11.03 -21.13 9.16
CA GLU A 271 10.06 -21.26 10.27
C GLU A 271 10.66 -22.06 11.45
N PRO A 272 10.20 -21.83 12.70
CA PRO A 272 10.58 -22.65 13.84
C PRO A 272 10.13 -24.09 13.68
N LYS A 273 10.99 -25.02 14.08
CA LYS A 273 10.64 -26.45 14.14
C LYS A 273 9.91 -26.77 15.44
N ILE A 274 8.59 -26.69 15.44
CA ILE A 274 7.77 -26.98 16.63
C ILE A 274 7.63 -28.49 16.89
N LEU A 275 7.94 -28.90 18.12
CA LEU A 275 7.90 -30.28 18.61
C LEU A 275 6.82 -30.47 19.69
N LYS A 276 6.53 -29.42 20.47
CA LYS A 276 5.55 -29.47 21.56
C LYS A 276 4.80 -28.15 21.70
N THR A 277 3.56 -28.23 22.19
CA THR A 277 2.76 -27.05 22.57
C THR A 277 2.54 -27.07 24.07
N ILE A 278 2.66 -25.91 24.72
CA ILE A 278 2.44 -25.68 26.14
C ILE A 278 1.44 -24.54 26.27
N ASP A 279 0.37 -24.76 27.02
CA ASP A 279 -0.58 -23.71 27.38
C ASP A 279 -0.02 -22.85 28.51
N VAL A 280 -0.12 -21.53 28.33
CA VAL A 280 0.24 -20.52 29.31
C VAL A 280 -1.07 -19.94 29.86
N PRO A 281 -1.54 -20.39 31.03
CA PRO A 281 -2.79 -19.90 31.62
C PRO A 281 -2.60 -18.48 32.13
N LEU A 282 -3.45 -17.56 31.67
CA LEU A 282 -3.44 -16.14 32.02
C LEU A 282 -4.77 -15.74 32.68
N ASP A 283 -4.69 -14.84 33.65
CA ASP A 283 -5.86 -14.33 34.37
C ASP A 283 -6.59 -13.28 33.53
N PRO A 284 -7.87 -13.49 33.16
CA PRO A 284 -8.64 -12.56 32.35
C PRO A 284 -9.07 -11.30 33.11
N ASP A 285 -8.91 -11.23 34.43
CA ASP A 285 -9.24 -10.04 35.22
C ASP A 285 -8.40 -8.84 34.73
N PRO A 286 -9.03 -7.73 34.30
CA PRO A 286 -8.31 -6.48 33.96
C PRO A 286 -7.47 -5.93 35.12
N ALA A 287 -7.74 -6.34 36.37
CA ALA A 287 -6.94 -6.01 37.54
C ALA A 287 -5.59 -6.78 37.59
N ALA A 288 -5.49 -7.95 36.96
CA ALA A 288 -4.31 -8.82 37.01
C ALA A 288 -3.11 -8.27 36.20
N ASP A 289 -1.90 -8.76 36.49
CA ASP A 289 -0.70 -8.55 35.66
C ASP A 289 -0.20 -9.89 35.12
N ASN A 290 -0.40 -10.12 33.83
CA ASN A 290 -0.03 -11.36 33.16
C ASN A 290 1.43 -11.37 32.66
N GLY A 291 2.14 -10.25 32.73
CA GLY A 291 3.53 -10.13 32.28
C GLY A 291 4.48 -11.18 32.91
N PRO A 292 4.48 -11.38 34.24
CA PRO A 292 5.32 -12.39 34.89
C PRO A 292 5.09 -13.82 34.41
N ALA A 293 3.83 -14.21 34.18
CA ALA A 293 3.48 -15.56 33.73
C ALA A 293 4.03 -15.84 32.32
N ILE A 294 3.84 -14.89 31.39
CA ILE A 294 4.37 -14.97 30.02
C ILE A 294 5.90 -15.05 30.05
N ARG A 295 6.58 -14.19 30.82
CA ARG A 295 8.06 -14.19 30.90
C ARG A 295 8.61 -15.50 31.47
N SER A 296 7.96 -16.06 32.49
CA SER A 296 8.36 -17.34 33.08
C SER A 296 8.21 -18.48 32.06
N ALA A 297 7.12 -18.51 31.31
CA ALA A 297 6.90 -19.49 30.25
C ALA A 297 7.95 -19.38 29.13
N VAL A 298 8.25 -18.16 28.65
CA VAL A 298 9.30 -17.91 27.67
C VAL A 298 10.67 -18.36 28.19
N THR A 299 11.00 -18.04 29.45
CA THR A 299 12.27 -18.42 30.07
C THR A 299 12.42 -19.94 30.13
N ALA A 300 11.37 -20.65 30.54
CA ALA A 300 11.36 -22.12 30.65
C ALA A 300 11.30 -22.85 29.30
N ALA A 301 10.82 -22.19 28.24
CA ALA A 301 10.67 -22.80 26.93
C ALA A 301 12.00 -23.32 26.37
N GLN A 302 11.97 -24.58 25.95
CA GLN A 302 13.06 -25.27 25.25
C GLN A 302 12.90 -25.11 23.73
N PRO A 303 13.95 -25.31 22.93
CA PRO A 303 13.80 -25.32 21.48
C PRO A 303 12.71 -26.29 21.00
N GLY A 304 11.94 -25.86 20.01
CA GLY A 304 10.77 -26.55 19.48
C GLY A 304 9.50 -26.41 20.32
N THR A 305 9.40 -25.37 21.16
CA THR A 305 8.20 -25.12 21.96
C THR A 305 7.29 -24.11 21.27
N ARG A 306 5.98 -24.38 21.25
CA ARG A 306 4.92 -23.39 21.04
C ARG A 306 4.29 -23.06 22.38
N LEU A 307 4.32 -21.80 22.77
CA LEU A 307 3.60 -21.26 23.93
C LEU A 307 2.26 -20.72 23.44
N ARG A 308 1.15 -21.31 23.90
CA ARG A 308 -0.20 -20.86 23.55
C ARG A 308 -0.83 -20.12 24.73
N LEU A 309 -1.18 -18.85 24.54
CA LEU A 309 -1.86 -18.07 25.58
C LEU A 309 -3.32 -18.53 25.69
N VAL A 310 -3.75 -18.87 26.90
CA VAL A 310 -5.13 -19.32 27.17
C VAL A 310 -5.65 -18.65 28.44
N ASP A 311 -6.97 -18.50 28.50
CA ASP A 311 -7.67 -18.06 29.71
C ASP A 311 -7.52 -19.11 30.82
N ALA A 312 -7.03 -18.72 31.99
CA ALA A 312 -6.80 -19.63 33.12
C ALA A 312 -8.10 -20.24 33.68
N THR A 313 -9.25 -19.60 33.47
CA THR A 313 -10.55 -20.06 33.97
C THR A 313 -11.24 -21.01 33.00
N THR A 314 -11.12 -20.76 31.69
CA THR A 314 -11.84 -21.54 30.66
C THR A 314 -10.94 -22.46 29.84
N GLY A 315 -9.63 -22.27 29.87
CA GLY A 315 -8.66 -22.91 28.99
C GLY A 315 -8.79 -22.50 27.52
N LYS A 316 -9.65 -21.51 27.20
CA LYS A 316 -9.93 -21.10 25.82
C LYS A 316 -9.02 -19.95 25.37
N PRO A 317 -8.69 -19.89 24.07
CA PRO A 317 -7.93 -18.78 23.50
C PRO A 317 -8.86 -17.58 23.15
N GLY A 318 -8.28 -16.45 22.75
CA GLY A 318 -9.03 -15.29 22.24
C GLY A 318 -9.44 -14.25 23.29
N THR A 319 -8.91 -14.33 24.51
CA THR A 319 -9.26 -13.43 25.63
C THR A 319 -8.38 -12.17 25.66
N ARG A 320 -8.85 -11.10 26.30
CA ARG A 320 -8.05 -9.88 26.58
C ARG A 320 -7.34 -10.05 27.93
N PHE A 321 -6.06 -9.75 27.99
CA PHE A 321 -5.25 -9.87 29.22
C PHE A 321 -4.52 -8.57 29.51
N SER A 322 -4.56 -8.12 30.77
CA SER A 322 -3.80 -6.95 31.19
C SER A 322 -2.33 -7.31 31.45
N VAL A 323 -1.42 -6.43 31.03
CA VAL A 323 0.02 -6.50 31.28
C VAL A 323 0.45 -5.17 31.87
N LYS A 324 0.77 -5.15 33.17
CA LYS A 324 0.86 -3.90 33.93
C LYS A 324 2.27 -3.43 34.16
N SER A 325 3.24 -4.28 34.51
CA SER A 325 4.56 -3.74 34.83
C SER A 325 5.73 -4.71 34.74
N LEU A 326 6.92 -4.09 34.77
CA LEU A 326 8.16 -4.70 35.24
C LEU A 326 8.36 -4.31 36.71
N ILE A 327 8.13 -5.27 37.60
CA ILE A 327 8.70 -5.21 38.95
C ILE A 327 10.19 -5.59 38.85
N ALA A 328 11.04 -4.62 39.21
CA ALA A 328 12.46 -4.71 39.59
C ALA A 328 13.51 -5.23 38.58
N GLY A 329 14.52 -4.38 38.32
CA GLY A 329 15.81 -4.75 37.72
C GLY A 329 15.92 -4.56 36.21
N ASN A 330 16.40 -3.38 35.77
CA ASN A 330 17.00 -3.08 34.45
C ASN A 330 16.53 -3.88 33.22
N LYS A 331 15.21 -4.07 33.02
CA LYS A 331 14.69 -4.68 31.78
C LYS A 331 13.80 -3.69 31.04
N TRP A 332 13.94 -3.70 29.72
CA TRP A 332 13.42 -2.67 28.82
C TRP A 332 12.23 -3.15 27.97
N ALA A 333 11.52 -4.21 28.40
CA ALA A 333 10.42 -4.84 27.66
C ALA A 333 9.41 -5.62 28.54
N ALA A 334 8.12 -5.60 28.19
CA ALA A 334 7.08 -6.37 28.89
C ALA A 334 7.28 -7.88 28.73
N ILE A 335 7.57 -8.30 27.50
CA ILE A 335 7.90 -9.66 27.10
C ILE A 335 9.29 -9.64 26.49
N LEU A 336 10.20 -10.47 26.99
CA LEU A 336 11.56 -10.60 26.49
C LEU A 336 11.78 -12.04 26.02
N ILE A 337 12.06 -12.19 24.73
CA ILE A 337 12.53 -13.43 24.10
C ILE A 337 14.02 -13.23 23.81
N GLU A 338 14.88 -13.68 24.71
CA GLU A 338 16.33 -13.54 24.59
C GLU A 338 17.01 -14.90 24.48
N GLY A 339 17.91 -15.05 23.50
CA GLY A 339 18.74 -16.25 23.37
C GLY A 339 17.94 -17.51 23.03
N LYS A 340 16.78 -17.38 22.37
CA LYS A 340 15.89 -18.50 22.07
C LYS A 340 16.05 -18.99 20.63
N GLN A 341 15.73 -20.26 20.43
CA GLN A 341 15.75 -20.90 19.13
C GLN A 341 14.53 -21.81 18.96
N ASP A 342 13.93 -21.84 17.77
CA ASP A 342 12.75 -22.67 17.45
C ASP A 342 11.60 -22.47 18.45
N LEU A 343 11.18 -21.22 18.64
CA LEU A 343 10.13 -20.85 19.59
C LEU A 343 8.98 -20.16 18.89
N GLU A 344 7.75 -20.57 19.19
CA GLU A 344 6.54 -19.86 18.80
C GLU A 344 5.82 -19.30 20.04
N LEU A 345 5.54 -18.00 20.03
CA LEU A 345 4.57 -17.37 20.90
C LEU A 345 3.26 -17.21 20.12
N ASN A 346 2.25 -18.01 20.48
CA ASN A 346 0.94 -18.02 19.87
C ASN A 346 -0.10 -17.42 20.82
N GLY A 347 -0.69 -16.30 20.45
CA GLY A 347 -1.70 -15.63 21.26
C GLY A 347 -3.09 -16.29 21.21
N GLY A 348 -3.35 -17.19 20.27
CA GLY A 348 -4.67 -17.79 20.08
C GLY A 348 -5.78 -16.76 19.76
N GLY A 349 -5.42 -15.58 19.27
CA GLY A 349 -6.31 -14.44 19.06
C GLY A 349 -6.44 -13.51 20.27
N ALA A 350 -5.64 -13.69 21.31
CA ALA A 350 -5.65 -12.84 22.50
C ALA A 350 -5.25 -11.38 22.20
N THR A 351 -5.69 -10.46 23.05
CA THR A 351 -5.19 -9.07 23.06
C THR A 351 -4.48 -8.80 24.39
N LEU A 352 -3.22 -8.38 24.34
CA LEU A 352 -2.48 -7.90 25.51
C LEU A 352 -2.66 -6.38 25.64
N VAL A 353 -3.14 -5.94 26.80
CA VAL A 353 -3.46 -4.53 27.10
C VAL A 353 -2.44 -3.97 28.10
N PHE A 354 -1.62 -3.02 27.66
CA PHE A 354 -0.56 -2.42 28.47
C PHE A 354 -1.05 -1.16 29.18
N SER A 355 -0.85 -1.07 30.50
CA SER A 355 -1.39 0.02 31.33
C SER A 355 -0.38 0.76 32.22
N GLN A 356 0.93 0.61 31.95
CA GLN A 356 1.97 1.43 32.57
C GLN A 356 3.11 1.74 31.59
N ALA A 357 4.09 2.52 32.05
CA ALA A 357 5.24 2.92 31.26
C ALA A 357 6.11 1.72 30.88
N MET A 358 6.16 1.39 29.59
CA MET A 358 7.01 0.32 29.07
C MET A 358 7.80 0.83 27.87
N ALA A 359 9.12 0.65 27.89
CA ALA A 359 9.96 0.95 26.72
C ALA A 359 9.64 0.00 25.55
N ARG A 360 9.28 -1.26 25.81
CA ARG A 360 8.92 -2.20 24.73
C ARG A 360 7.78 -3.12 25.16
N TYR A 361 6.86 -3.47 24.27
CA TYR A 361 5.87 -4.51 24.59
C TYR A 361 6.48 -5.90 24.42
N LEU A 362 7.08 -6.15 23.26
CA LEU A 362 7.82 -7.36 22.95
C LEU A 362 9.23 -6.99 22.51
N TYR A 363 10.23 -7.65 23.09
CA TYR A 363 11.62 -7.54 22.66
C TYR A 363 12.16 -8.93 22.34
N ILE A 364 12.54 -9.14 21.08
CA ILE A 364 13.24 -10.33 20.62
C ILE A 364 14.71 -9.96 20.43
N LEU A 365 15.60 -10.66 21.13
CA LEU A 365 17.02 -10.35 21.20
C LEU A 365 17.84 -11.62 21.03
N LYS A 366 18.89 -11.59 20.18
CA LYS A 366 19.86 -12.70 20.04
C LYS A 366 19.19 -14.07 19.82
N SER A 367 18.15 -14.10 19.01
CA SER A 367 17.30 -15.29 18.84
C SER A 367 17.20 -15.70 17.37
N ALA A 368 16.88 -16.97 17.12
CA ALA A 368 16.82 -17.53 15.77
C ALA A 368 15.57 -18.40 15.56
N ARG A 369 14.92 -18.33 14.40
CA ARG A 369 13.71 -19.11 14.10
C ARG A 369 12.64 -18.88 15.17
N ILE A 370 12.16 -17.64 15.24
CA ILE A 370 11.16 -17.20 16.20
C ILE A 370 9.86 -16.86 15.48
N ALA A 371 8.75 -17.27 16.05
CA ALA A 371 7.42 -17.04 15.54
C ALA A 371 6.56 -16.28 16.57
N VAL A 372 5.86 -15.25 16.13
CA VAL A 372 4.79 -14.59 16.89
C VAL A 372 3.53 -14.64 16.05
N ARG A 373 2.46 -15.25 16.60
CA ARG A 373 1.23 -15.48 15.85
C ARG A 373 -0.02 -15.19 16.64
N ASP A 374 -1.07 -14.78 15.93
CA ASP A 374 -2.43 -14.71 16.46
C ASP A 374 -2.51 -13.89 17.76
N LEU A 375 -1.93 -12.70 17.76
CA LEU A 375 -1.76 -11.89 18.97
C LEU A 375 -2.04 -10.43 18.66
N SER A 376 -2.70 -9.72 19.57
CA SER A 376 -2.91 -8.28 19.43
C SER A 376 -2.27 -7.52 20.60
N PHE A 377 -1.73 -6.34 20.32
CA PHE A 377 -1.17 -5.41 21.29
C PHE A 377 -2.04 -4.14 21.34
N ASP A 378 -2.38 -3.70 22.54
CA ASP A 378 -3.21 -2.52 22.78
C ASP A 378 -2.75 -1.79 24.05
N ILE A 379 -3.13 -0.53 24.20
CA ILE A 379 -2.85 0.27 25.41
C ILE A 379 -4.17 0.49 26.14
N ASP A 380 -4.11 0.46 27.47
CA ASP A 380 -5.21 0.93 28.30
C ASP A 380 -5.43 2.44 28.05
N PRO A 381 -6.60 2.84 27.52
CA PRO A 381 -6.85 4.24 27.18
C PRO A 381 -6.96 5.15 28.41
N THR A 382 -7.08 4.60 29.62
CA THR A 382 -6.97 5.35 30.88
C THR A 382 -5.53 5.71 31.20
N TYR A 383 -4.56 4.96 30.66
CA TYR A 383 -3.15 5.21 30.87
C TYR A 383 -2.57 6.16 29.81
N ALA A 384 -2.75 5.84 28.53
CA ALA A 384 -2.25 6.66 27.43
C ALA A 384 -3.00 6.38 26.11
N ARG A 385 -2.99 7.37 25.21
CA ARG A 385 -3.43 7.22 23.82
C ARG A 385 -2.34 7.77 22.89
N PRO A 386 -2.03 7.17 21.72
CA PRO A 386 -0.99 7.69 20.84
C PRO A 386 -1.32 9.08 20.26
N GLY A 387 -2.60 9.39 20.10
CA GLY A 387 -3.06 10.73 19.76
C GLY A 387 -4.44 11.03 20.31
N LEU A 388 -4.79 12.32 20.30
CA LEU A 388 -6.05 12.88 20.77
C LEU A 388 -6.55 13.95 19.83
N TYR A 389 -7.86 14.09 19.67
CA TYR A 389 -8.44 15.26 19.00
C TYR A 389 -8.70 16.39 19.98
N ALA A 390 -8.49 17.62 19.53
CA ALA A 390 -8.80 18.82 20.29
C ALA A 390 -9.43 19.92 19.42
N LYS A 391 -10.27 20.74 20.06
CA LYS A 391 -10.88 21.95 19.49
C LYS A 391 -10.20 23.19 20.06
N ILE A 392 -9.82 24.13 19.20
CA ILE A 392 -9.23 25.41 19.65
C ILE A 392 -10.31 26.26 20.31
N LEU A 393 -10.04 26.66 21.56
CA LEU A 393 -10.85 27.61 22.32
C LEU A 393 -10.31 29.03 22.22
N ASP A 394 -8.98 29.19 22.26
CA ASP A 394 -8.29 30.47 22.18
C ASP A 394 -6.88 30.29 21.59
N LEU A 395 -6.40 31.29 20.85
CA LEU A 395 -5.09 31.28 20.18
C LEU A 395 -4.44 32.66 20.25
N ASN A 396 -3.39 32.76 21.06
CA ASN A 396 -2.53 33.93 21.09
C ASN A 396 -1.38 33.79 20.07
N ARG A 397 -1.52 34.47 18.93
CA ARG A 397 -0.59 34.40 17.79
C ARG A 397 0.74 35.11 18.02
N GLU A 398 0.86 35.94 19.06
CA GLU A 398 2.10 36.62 19.42
C GLU A 398 2.98 35.77 20.33
N THR A 399 2.36 35.03 21.25
CA THR A 399 3.05 34.20 22.25
C THR A 399 3.07 32.72 21.90
N GLY A 400 2.25 32.29 20.94
CA GLY A 400 2.14 30.91 20.48
C GLY A 400 1.45 30.02 21.50
N VAL A 401 0.70 30.64 22.42
CA VAL A 401 -0.10 29.96 23.42
C VAL A 401 -1.45 29.65 22.81
N VAL A 402 -1.88 28.41 22.98
CA VAL A 402 -3.17 27.93 22.48
C VAL A 402 -3.88 27.20 23.62
N THR A 403 -5.15 27.54 23.80
CA THR A 403 -6.04 26.85 24.73
C THR A 403 -6.99 25.97 23.91
N ALA A 404 -7.12 24.71 24.29
CA ALA A 404 -7.91 23.75 23.55
C ALA A 404 -8.71 22.81 24.45
N GLN A 405 -9.88 22.41 23.98
CA GLN A 405 -10.73 21.39 24.59
C GLN A 405 -10.45 20.05 23.93
N LEU A 406 -10.03 19.06 24.71
CA LEU A 406 -9.97 17.68 24.24
C LEU A 406 -11.37 17.20 23.86
N VAL A 407 -11.49 16.61 22.68
CA VAL A 407 -12.70 15.93 22.25
C VAL A 407 -12.71 14.59 22.96
N ASN A 408 -13.65 14.41 23.90
CA ASN A 408 -13.92 13.10 24.46
C ASN A 408 -14.44 12.22 23.32
N GLY A 409 -13.95 10.97 23.25
CA GLY A 409 -14.57 9.94 22.39
C GLY A 409 -16.04 9.71 22.79
N ARG A 410 -16.68 8.63 22.34
CA ARG A 410 -18.09 8.36 22.70
C ARG A 410 -18.41 8.60 24.19
N ASP A 411 -19.61 9.14 24.44
CA ASP A 411 -20.15 9.48 25.76
C ASP A 411 -19.78 8.42 26.83
N GLY A 412 -19.09 8.84 27.88
CA GLY A 412 -18.64 7.97 28.98
C GLY A 412 -17.18 7.50 28.93
N SER A 413 -16.42 7.86 27.88
CA SER A 413 -14.97 7.63 27.87
C SER A 413 -14.28 8.46 28.96
N PRO A 414 -13.35 7.89 29.75
CA PRO A 414 -12.59 8.65 30.74
C PRO A 414 -11.80 9.77 30.05
N ASP A 415 -11.70 10.92 30.73
CA ASP A 415 -10.96 12.08 30.23
C ASP A 415 -9.54 11.65 29.84
N PRO A 416 -9.03 12.10 28.68
CA PRO A 416 -7.71 11.67 28.25
C PRO A 416 -6.63 12.17 29.20
N ILE A 417 -5.80 11.26 29.69
CA ILE A 417 -4.64 11.61 30.52
C ILE A 417 -3.50 12.06 29.61
N ILE A 418 -2.88 13.20 29.94
CA ILE A 418 -1.62 13.65 29.33
C ILE A 418 -0.50 12.75 29.87
N PRO A 419 0.06 11.81 29.09
CA PRO A 419 1.08 10.90 29.61
C PRO A 419 2.29 11.65 30.15
N SER A 420 2.86 11.11 31.24
CA SER A 420 4.04 11.70 31.88
C SER A 420 5.32 11.57 31.07
N ARG A 421 5.41 10.57 30.18
CA ARG A 421 6.65 10.17 29.45
C ARG A 421 6.68 10.51 27.96
N ALA A 422 5.68 11.19 27.40
CA ALA A 422 5.71 11.55 25.98
C ALA A 422 6.88 12.50 25.68
N SER A 423 7.72 12.09 24.74
CA SER A 423 8.94 12.80 24.36
C SER A 423 8.71 13.91 23.33
N TYR A 424 7.61 13.83 22.56
CA TYR A 424 7.23 14.81 21.55
C TYR A 424 5.75 15.11 21.61
N TRP A 425 5.41 16.38 21.40
CA TRP A 425 4.05 16.88 21.30
C TRP A 425 3.91 17.61 19.97
N ARG A 426 3.13 17.04 19.06
CA ARG A 426 2.88 17.61 17.72
C ARG A 426 1.41 17.93 17.57
N TRP A 427 1.11 19.06 16.93
CA TRP A 427 -0.24 19.41 16.50
C TRP A 427 -0.31 19.46 14.99
N ARG A 428 -1.36 18.87 14.43
CA ARG A 428 -1.57 18.77 12.99
C ARG A 428 -3.02 19.09 12.62
N PRO A 429 -3.26 19.80 11.50
CA PRO A 429 -4.59 20.03 10.99
C PRO A 429 -5.22 18.72 10.52
N HIS A 430 -6.54 18.64 10.61
CA HIS A 430 -7.28 17.44 10.27
C HIS A 430 -8.62 17.78 9.63
N ASP A 431 -9.15 16.87 8.80
CA ASP A 431 -10.47 17.06 8.20
C ASP A 431 -11.54 16.73 9.26
N PRO A 432 -12.46 17.67 9.56
CA PRO A 432 -13.47 17.51 10.59
C PRO A 432 -14.58 16.51 10.23
N VAL A 433 -14.72 16.14 8.95
CA VAL A 433 -15.75 15.24 8.44
C VAL A 433 -15.21 13.83 8.29
N THR A 434 -14.06 13.69 7.61
CA THR A 434 -13.48 12.35 7.39
C THR A 434 -12.75 11.85 8.63
N LEU A 435 -12.36 12.76 9.53
CA LEU A 435 -11.41 12.48 10.58
C LEU A 435 -10.22 11.72 10.01
N ARG A 436 -9.71 12.25 8.88
CA ARG A 436 -8.43 11.90 8.27
C ARG A 436 -7.63 13.17 8.00
N HIS A 437 -6.37 13.00 7.62
CA HIS A 437 -5.50 14.11 7.23
C HIS A 437 -6.15 14.95 6.12
N SER A 438 -6.17 16.28 6.25
CA SER A 438 -6.83 17.17 5.29
C SER A 438 -5.91 17.57 4.12
N GLU A 439 -6.44 17.57 2.89
CA GLU A 439 -5.77 18.17 1.72
C GLU A 439 -5.82 19.71 1.73
N LYS A 440 -6.68 20.30 2.55
CA LYS A 440 -6.86 21.76 2.66
C LYS A 440 -5.82 22.37 3.60
N GLY A 441 -4.64 22.67 3.07
CA GLY A 441 -3.58 23.41 3.77
C GLY A 441 -2.23 23.23 3.09
N PRO A 442 -1.21 24.08 3.33
CA PRO A 442 0.10 23.95 2.71
C PRO A 442 0.70 22.57 3.04
N ALA A 443 0.71 21.71 2.01
CA ALA A 443 1.25 20.36 1.96
C ALA A 443 2.34 20.07 3.01
N PHE A 444 2.12 19.07 3.87
CA PHE A 444 3.15 18.35 4.65
C PHE A 444 4.01 19.17 5.65
N ARG A 445 3.82 20.48 5.85
CA ARG A 445 4.98 21.34 6.17
C ARG A 445 5.14 21.93 7.56
N SER A 446 4.25 21.69 8.52
CA SER A 446 4.54 22.08 9.90
C SER A 446 3.86 21.23 10.97
N ASP A 447 4.63 20.27 11.47
CA ASP A 447 4.43 19.79 12.82
C ASP A 447 4.62 20.96 13.78
N ILE A 448 3.56 21.36 14.49
CA ILE A 448 3.68 22.33 15.57
C ILE A 448 4.29 21.61 16.76
N TYR A 449 5.60 21.75 16.92
CA TYR A 449 6.28 21.26 18.12
C TYR A 449 5.89 22.12 19.31
N ALA A 450 5.21 21.51 20.26
CA ALA A 450 4.73 22.17 21.46
C ALA A 450 5.50 21.73 22.71
N GLU A 451 5.44 22.57 23.73
CA GLU A 451 5.65 22.14 25.11
C GLU A 451 4.59 21.12 25.51
N LYS A 452 4.89 20.36 26.57
CA LYS A 452 3.93 19.41 27.14
C LYS A 452 2.68 20.21 27.54
N PRO A 453 1.48 19.83 27.06
CA PRO A 453 0.27 20.51 27.46
C PRO A 453 0.05 20.39 28.97
N VAL A 454 -0.52 21.43 29.56
CA VAL A 454 -0.89 21.49 30.97
C VAL A 454 -2.38 21.80 31.09
N PRO A 455 -3.06 21.39 32.17
CA PRO A 455 -4.40 21.88 32.46
C PRO A 455 -4.41 23.43 32.48
N ASP A 456 -5.48 24.04 32.00
CA ASP A 456 -5.60 25.51 31.91
C ASP A 456 -5.72 26.23 33.27
N GLY A 457 -5.73 25.48 34.38
CA GLY A 457 -5.86 26.01 35.74
C GLY A 457 -7.28 26.46 36.11
N SER A 458 -8.24 26.41 35.18
CA SER A 458 -9.64 26.83 35.42
C SER A 458 -10.49 25.73 36.09
N GLY A 459 -9.98 24.50 36.16
CA GLY A 459 -10.71 23.34 36.65
C GLY A 459 -11.70 22.75 35.64
N ARG A 460 -11.77 23.27 34.41
CA ARG A 460 -12.58 22.71 33.33
C ARG A 460 -12.01 21.35 32.87
N PRO A 461 -12.80 20.27 32.90
CA PRO A 461 -12.36 18.96 32.44
C PRO A 461 -11.94 18.98 30.96
N GLY A 462 -10.79 18.36 30.65
CA GLY A 462 -10.29 18.23 29.29
C GLY A 462 -9.81 19.52 28.62
N VAL A 463 -9.73 20.66 29.33
CA VAL A 463 -9.14 21.89 28.79
C VAL A 463 -7.66 21.95 29.08
N ILE A 464 -6.88 22.12 28.01
CA ILE A 464 -5.42 22.14 28.05
C ILE A 464 -4.88 23.42 27.42
N VAL A 465 -3.71 23.83 27.90
CA VAL A 465 -2.91 24.92 27.35
C VAL A 465 -1.58 24.36 26.91
N PHE A 466 -1.15 24.73 25.72
CA PHE A 466 0.19 24.43 25.24
C PHE A 466 0.81 25.67 24.59
N LYS A 467 2.13 25.64 24.48
CA LYS A 467 2.94 26.71 23.93
C LYS A 467 3.83 26.17 22.82
N ALA A 468 3.83 26.84 21.68
CA ALA A 468 4.74 26.51 20.60
C ALA A 468 6.21 26.70 21.01
N LYS A 469 7.08 25.75 20.64
CA LYS A 469 8.52 25.80 20.93
C LYS A 469 9.34 26.58 19.89
N LYS A 470 8.75 26.88 18.74
CA LYS A 470 9.44 27.54 17.62
C LYS A 470 9.57 29.04 17.88
N LYS A 471 10.65 29.65 17.36
CA LYS A 471 10.88 31.11 17.49
C LYS A 471 9.93 31.89 16.56
N PRO A 472 9.46 33.10 16.94
CA PRO A 472 8.49 33.91 16.16
C PRO A 472 8.79 34.11 14.67
N GLU A 473 10.07 34.06 14.29
CA GLU A 473 10.54 34.18 12.91
C GLU A 473 10.46 32.90 12.07
N ASP A 474 10.08 31.76 12.66
CA ASP A 474 9.87 30.50 11.94
C ASP A 474 8.59 30.61 11.10
N LYS A 475 8.62 30.10 9.85
CA LYS A 475 7.46 30.03 8.93
C LYS A 475 6.21 29.43 9.57
N PHE A 476 6.39 28.62 10.61
CA PHE A 476 5.35 28.12 11.50
C PHE A 476 4.38 29.20 12.00
N TRP A 477 4.88 30.40 12.33
CA TRP A 477 4.04 31.49 12.86
C TRP A 477 3.13 32.11 11.81
N ASP A 478 3.49 32.01 10.53
CA ASP A 478 2.60 32.41 9.43
C ASP A 478 1.49 31.38 9.20
N GLU A 479 1.76 30.10 9.44
CA GLU A 479 0.76 29.04 9.37
C GLU A 479 -0.21 29.10 10.56
N LEU A 480 0.27 29.45 11.77
CA LEU A 480 -0.59 29.69 12.92
C LEU A 480 -1.67 30.77 12.67
N LYS A 481 -1.39 31.75 11.80
CA LYS A 481 -2.34 32.81 11.45
C LYS A 481 -3.56 32.29 10.67
N GLN A 482 -3.46 31.11 10.05
CA GLN A 482 -4.53 30.53 9.25
C GLN A 482 -5.64 29.91 10.10
N TYR A 483 -5.39 29.71 11.40
CA TYR A 483 -6.33 29.07 12.32
C TYR A 483 -7.16 30.11 13.05
N VAL A 484 -8.42 29.81 13.33
CA VAL A 484 -9.36 30.68 14.08
C VAL A 484 -10.03 29.94 15.24
N GLU A 485 -10.53 30.71 16.20
CA GLU A 485 -11.32 30.15 17.31
C GLU A 485 -12.54 29.40 16.77
N GLY A 486 -12.81 28.23 17.34
CA GLY A 486 -13.92 27.40 16.90
C GLY A 486 -13.61 26.46 15.74
N ASP A 487 -12.41 26.53 15.13
CA ASP A 487 -11.94 25.52 14.18
C ASP A 487 -11.93 24.13 14.83
N ASN A 488 -12.47 23.17 14.08
CA ASN A 488 -12.63 21.78 14.52
C ASN A 488 -11.41 20.93 14.08
N PHE A 489 -10.83 20.22 15.04
CA PHE A 489 -9.87 19.11 14.96
C PHE A 489 -8.39 19.44 14.66
N TYR A 490 -7.61 19.44 15.74
CA TYR A 490 -6.18 19.16 15.71
C TYR A 490 -5.93 17.83 16.36
N MET A 491 -5.10 17.02 15.71
CA MET A 491 -4.55 15.84 16.35
C MET A 491 -3.35 16.27 17.19
N ILE A 492 -3.43 16.03 18.49
CA ILE A 492 -2.32 16.11 19.42
C ILE A 492 -1.68 14.72 19.44
N ASN A 493 -0.53 14.57 18.79
CA ASN A 493 0.28 13.38 18.96
C ASN A 493 1.19 13.54 20.19
N ASN A 494 1.29 12.47 20.97
CA ASN A 494 2.18 12.33 22.11
C ASN A 494 3.09 11.10 21.97
N GLY A 495 4.07 11.22 21.08
CA GLY A 495 5.01 10.14 20.74
C GLY A 495 6.09 9.91 21.80
N ASP A 496 6.40 8.64 22.04
CA ASP A 496 7.59 8.19 22.76
C ASP A 496 8.37 7.18 21.91
N PHE A 497 9.39 7.66 21.20
CA PHE A 497 10.25 6.82 20.34
C PHE A 497 11.01 5.72 21.10
N SER A 498 11.02 5.77 22.43
CA SER A 498 11.58 4.71 23.26
C SER A 498 10.58 3.63 23.65
N SER A 499 9.28 3.81 23.37
CA SER A 499 8.14 2.96 23.75
C SER A 499 7.56 2.18 22.56
N ASN A 500 8.37 1.31 21.96
CA ASN A 500 8.00 0.56 20.74
C ASN A 500 7.15 -0.67 21.06
N ALA A 501 6.26 -1.09 20.16
CA ALA A 501 5.53 -2.34 20.40
C ALA A 501 6.45 -3.55 20.26
N VAL A 502 7.21 -3.62 19.17
CA VAL A 502 8.21 -4.65 18.92
C VAL A 502 9.58 -4.00 18.75
N SER A 503 10.56 -4.51 19.47
CA SER A 503 11.96 -4.38 19.07
C SER A 503 12.53 -5.74 18.70
N LEU A 504 13.34 -5.77 17.65
CA LEU A 504 13.96 -6.99 17.14
C LEU A 504 15.44 -6.73 16.88
N ASP A 505 16.30 -7.27 17.74
CA ASP A 505 17.73 -7.00 17.67
C ASP A 505 18.57 -8.28 17.61
N PHE A 506 19.66 -8.26 16.84
CA PHE A 506 20.66 -9.34 16.74
C PHE A 506 20.04 -10.72 16.46
N SER A 507 18.99 -10.76 15.64
CA SER A 507 18.14 -11.95 15.50
C SER A 507 17.94 -12.32 14.04
N GLU A 508 17.68 -13.61 13.80
CA GLU A 508 17.46 -14.12 12.45
C GLU A 508 16.27 -15.07 12.33
N ASP A 509 15.71 -15.16 11.13
CA ASP A 509 14.56 -16.02 10.85
C ASP A 509 13.37 -15.75 11.78
N VAL A 510 12.82 -14.53 11.68
CA VAL A 510 11.71 -14.13 12.56
C VAL A 510 10.43 -13.92 11.76
N VAL A 511 9.33 -14.48 12.25
CA VAL A 511 8.03 -14.44 11.61
C VAL A 511 6.99 -13.80 12.52
N PHE A 512 6.31 -12.79 12.01
CA PHE A 512 5.09 -12.22 12.57
C PHE A 512 3.93 -12.56 11.63
N GLU A 513 2.92 -13.25 12.14
CA GLU A 513 1.77 -13.66 11.33
C GLU A 513 0.45 -13.45 12.07
N ARG A 514 -0.48 -12.69 11.49
CA ARG A 514 -1.77 -12.33 12.14
C ARG A 514 -1.57 -11.65 13.50
N VAL A 515 -0.65 -10.68 13.53
CA VAL A 515 -0.37 -9.86 14.71
C VAL A 515 -0.95 -8.46 14.51
N ASN A 516 -1.76 -7.99 15.45
CA ASN A 516 -2.42 -6.69 15.36
C ASN A 516 -1.84 -5.70 16.38
N TYR A 517 -1.70 -4.44 15.97
CA TYR A 517 -1.20 -3.36 16.80
C TYR A 517 -2.23 -2.25 16.81
N TYR A 518 -2.92 -2.13 17.93
CA TYR A 518 -4.04 -1.22 18.06
C TYR A 518 -3.68 0.13 18.66
N ALA A 519 -2.64 0.17 19.50
CA ALA A 519 -2.09 1.40 20.06
C ALA A 519 -0.63 1.17 20.46
N THR A 520 0.25 2.11 20.11
CA THR A 520 1.67 2.15 20.50
C THR A 520 2.11 3.61 20.62
N LEU A 521 2.81 3.99 21.69
CA LEU A 521 3.29 5.38 21.86
C LEU A 521 4.50 5.68 20.98
N GLY A 522 5.35 4.69 20.69
CA GLY A 522 6.47 4.79 19.76
C GLY A 522 6.18 4.15 18.42
N MET A 523 7.20 3.51 17.86
CA MET A 523 7.10 2.75 16.62
C MET A 523 6.43 1.40 16.87
N VAL A 524 5.68 0.88 15.91
CA VAL A 524 5.15 -0.49 16.05
C VAL A 524 6.28 -1.52 15.99
N PHE A 525 7.21 -1.36 15.07
CA PHE A 525 8.32 -2.29 14.90
C PHE A 525 9.60 -1.51 14.62
N LEU A 526 10.64 -1.77 15.42
CA LEU A 526 11.99 -1.27 15.21
C LEU A 526 12.96 -2.44 15.22
N SER A 527 13.79 -2.54 14.18
CA SER A 527 14.85 -3.56 14.14
C SER A 527 16.26 -2.97 14.23
N SER A 528 17.20 -3.77 14.70
CA SER A 528 18.63 -3.50 14.55
C SER A 528 19.43 -4.80 14.43
N ASP A 529 20.29 -4.92 13.43
CA ASP A 529 21.13 -6.10 13.20
C ASP A 529 20.33 -7.39 13.06
N ILE A 530 19.47 -7.42 12.04
CA ILE A 530 18.56 -8.54 11.78
C ILE A 530 18.77 -9.16 10.40
N ARG A 531 18.43 -10.44 10.26
CA ARG A 531 18.53 -11.17 8.99
C ARG A 531 17.30 -12.06 8.79
N ARG A 532 16.67 -12.04 7.61
CA ARG A 532 15.49 -12.87 7.29
C ARG A 532 14.30 -12.61 8.22
N VAL A 533 13.42 -11.69 7.82
CA VAL A 533 12.18 -11.39 8.57
C VAL A 533 10.98 -11.48 7.66
N ARG A 534 9.91 -12.11 8.16
CA ARG A 534 8.61 -12.17 7.49
C ARG A 534 7.54 -11.54 8.37
N VAL A 535 6.79 -10.59 7.80
CA VAL A 535 5.61 -9.99 8.42
C VAL A 535 4.43 -10.20 7.48
N ALA A 536 3.45 -10.98 7.92
CA ALA A 536 2.35 -11.42 7.08
C ALA A 536 0.98 -11.30 7.78
N HIS A 537 -0.03 -10.79 7.07
CA HIS A 537 -1.41 -10.72 7.59
C HIS A 537 -1.55 -9.93 8.91
N CYS A 538 -0.64 -8.99 9.17
CA CYS A 538 -0.65 -8.12 10.34
C CYS A 538 -1.45 -6.85 10.07
N VAL A 539 -1.95 -6.24 11.14
CA VAL A 539 -2.71 -4.98 11.08
C VAL A 539 -2.11 -3.97 12.03
N ILE A 540 -1.80 -2.77 11.55
CA ILE A 540 -1.68 -1.57 12.39
C ILE A 540 -2.93 -0.76 12.13
N GLY A 541 -3.78 -0.58 13.15
CA GLY A 541 -5.08 0.05 12.95
C GLY A 541 -5.93 0.11 14.22
N ILE A 542 -7.23 0.24 14.07
CA ILE A 542 -8.16 0.43 15.18
C ILE A 542 -8.71 -0.93 15.64
N PRO A 543 -8.93 -1.17 16.95
CA PRO A 543 -9.64 -2.36 17.42
C PRO A 543 -11.01 -2.53 16.75
N PRO A 544 -11.44 -3.77 16.46
CA PRO A 544 -12.79 -4.01 15.98
C PRO A 544 -13.84 -3.39 16.92
N GLY A 545 -14.72 -2.54 16.37
CA GLY A 545 -15.79 -1.86 17.12
C GLY A 545 -15.48 -0.43 17.59
N MET A 546 -14.24 0.06 17.41
CA MET A 546 -13.86 1.47 17.63
C MET A 546 -13.85 2.27 16.32
N THR A 547 -14.02 3.60 16.41
CA THR A 547 -13.93 4.54 15.29
C THR A 547 -12.68 5.44 15.42
N ALA A 548 -12.39 6.23 14.38
CA ALA A 548 -11.31 7.23 14.44
C ALA A 548 -11.52 8.27 15.57
N GLU A 549 -12.76 8.57 15.94
CA GLU A 549 -13.10 9.42 17.10
C GLU A 549 -12.62 8.80 18.42
N ASP A 550 -12.75 7.48 18.56
CA ASP A 550 -12.30 6.75 19.75
C ASP A 550 -10.76 6.70 19.79
N ARG A 551 -10.13 6.57 18.61
CA ARG A 551 -8.69 6.43 18.46
C ARG A 551 -8.18 7.03 17.14
N PRO A 552 -7.57 8.23 17.17
CA PRO A 552 -7.08 8.90 15.97
C PRO A 552 -5.78 8.30 15.43
N LEU A 553 -4.98 7.68 16.31
CA LEU A 553 -3.70 7.07 15.97
C LEU A 553 -3.56 5.68 16.57
N SER A 554 -2.97 4.79 15.77
CA SER A 554 -2.53 3.46 16.21
C SER A 554 -1.07 3.46 16.62
N ALA A 555 -0.24 4.31 16.02
CA ALA A 555 1.17 4.46 16.38
C ALA A 555 1.56 5.94 16.50
N GLY A 556 2.25 6.30 17.59
CA GLY A 556 2.74 7.66 17.83
C GLY A 556 3.98 8.04 17.00
N ALA A 557 4.53 7.08 16.25
CA ALA A 557 5.64 7.23 15.30
C ALA A 557 5.44 6.28 14.09
N ASP A 558 6.52 5.73 13.54
CA ASP A 558 6.53 4.81 12.40
C ASP A 558 5.74 3.52 12.66
N GLY A 559 5.24 2.92 11.58
CA GLY A 559 4.75 1.55 11.60
C GLY A 559 5.91 0.56 11.69
N TYR A 560 6.44 0.15 10.54
CA TYR A 560 7.57 -0.80 10.47
C TYR A 560 8.87 -0.13 10.06
N HIS A 561 9.80 0.02 11.00
CA HIS A 561 11.11 0.62 10.77
C HIS A 561 12.21 -0.46 10.75
N PHE A 562 12.58 -0.89 9.55
CA PHE A 562 13.67 -1.83 9.32
C PHE A 562 15.00 -1.09 9.21
N HIS A 563 15.76 -1.13 10.30
CA HIS A 563 17.07 -0.48 10.44
C HIS A 563 18.16 -1.54 10.68
N LEU A 564 19.36 -1.27 10.17
CA LEU A 564 20.56 -2.13 10.25
C LEU A 564 20.27 -3.60 9.91
N THR A 565 19.67 -3.88 8.76
CA THR A 565 19.36 -5.26 8.36
C THR A 565 20.39 -5.81 7.39
N GLN A 566 20.59 -7.13 7.42
CA GLN A 566 21.45 -7.89 6.50
C GLN A 566 20.67 -8.36 5.25
N GLY A 567 19.41 -7.92 5.09
CA GLY A 567 18.52 -8.24 3.98
C GLY A 567 17.53 -9.37 4.26
N ASP A 568 16.84 -9.78 3.19
CA ASP A 568 15.83 -10.84 3.14
C ASP A 568 14.55 -10.50 3.95
N ILE A 569 13.83 -9.46 3.52
CA ILE A 569 12.58 -9.03 4.18
C ILE A 569 11.38 -9.41 3.32
N VAL A 570 10.40 -10.10 3.91
CA VAL A 570 9.08 -10.38 3.32
C VAL A 570 8.01 -9.62 4.09
N PHE A 571 7.37 -8.67 3.46
CA PHE A 571 6.25 -7.92 4.04
C PHE A 571 5.02 -8.08 3.15
N GLU A 572 4.07 -8.90 3.59
CA GLU A 572 2.97 -9.34 2.73
C GLU A 572 1.58 -9.33 3.36
N ASN A 573 0.59 -8.93 2.56
CA ASN A 573 -0.83 -9.00 2.92
C ASN A 573 -1.16 -8.32 4.25
N ASN A 574 -0.44 -7.24 4.59
CA ASN A 574 -0.65 -6.46 5.80
C ASN A 574 -1.52 -5.22 5.52
N GLU A 575 -2.18 -4.72 6.56
CA GLU A 575 -2.85 -3.42 6.56
C GLU A 575 -2.10 -2.49 7.53
N VAL A 576 -1.72 -1.31 7.06
CA VAL A 576 -1.03 -0.31 7.87
C VAL A 576 -1.74 1.02 7.73
N THR A 577 -2.30 1.48 8.83
CA THR A 577 -3.03 2.74 8.91
C THR A 577 -2.74 3.48 10.21
N LEU A 578 -3.02 4.78 10.25
CA LEU A 578 -2.99 5.62 11.45
C LEU A 578 -1.65 5.63 12.17
N THR A 579 -0.56 5.62 11.41
CA THR A 579 0.78 5.91 11.91
C THR A 579 1.03 7.41 11.83
N ASP A 580 1.59 7.98 12.90
CA ASP A 580 1.93 9.40 12.94
C ASP A 580 3.17 9.75 12.10
N ASP A 581 3.93 8.74 11.68
CA ASP A 581 5.06 8.87 10.78
C ASP A 581 4.97 7.81 9.67
N ASP A 582 6.12 7.40 9.13
CA ASP A 582 6.22 6.46 8.02
C ASP A 582 5.57 5.11 8.34
N PRO A 583 4.58 4.63 7.54
CA PRO A 583 3.95 3.33 7.78
C PRO A 583 4.95 2.18 7.62
N ILE A 584 5.96 2.36 6.76
CA ILE A 584 7.07 1.44 6.60
C ILE A 584 8.31 2.20 6.11
N SER A 585 9.44 1.84 6.69
CA SER A 585 10.76 2.33 6.35
C SER A 585 11.71 1.15 6.23
N ILE A 586 12.33 0.96 5.06
CA ILE A 586 13.39 -0.04 4.85
C ILE A 586 14.65 0.71 4.44
N LYS A 587 15.69 0.68 5.27
CA LYS A 587 16.90 1.49 5.07
C LYS A 587 18.15 0.64 5.15
N ASP A 588 19.12 0.97 4.29
CA ASP A 588 20.47 0.43 4.37
C ASP A 588 21.40 1.22 5.29
N SER A 589 22.62 0.71 5.47
CA SER A 589 23.53 1.12 6.53
C SER A 589 24.66 2.05 6.07
N MET A 590 24.38 3.35 5.83
CA MET A 590 25.38 4.37 5.49
C MET A 590 25.45 5.55 6.46
N TRP A 591 26.66 6.02 6.78
CA TRP A 591 26.91 7.14 7.69
C TRP A 591 27.56 8.31 6.97
N GLY A 592 26.99 9.50 7.12
CA GLY A 592 27.55 10.76 6.61
C GLY A 592 28.41 11.50 7.64
N LYS A 593 28.74 12.77 7.31
CA LYS A 593 29.45 13.73 8.19
C LYS A 593 30.78 13.22 8.75
N LEU A 594 31.51 12.46 7.93
CA LEU A 594 32.75 11.82 8.29
C LEU A 594 33.84 12.85 8.67
N LYS A 595 34.49 12.65 9.82
CA LYS A 595 35.62 13.47 10.26
C LYS A 595 36.84 12.59 10.56
N ARG A 596 37.87 12.73 9.72
CA ARG A 596 39.18 12.11 9.94
C ARG A 596 39.82 12.70 11.19
N LEU A 597 40.20 11.85 12.14
CA LEU A 597 40.89 12.26 13.36
C LEU A 597 42.40 12.02 13.25
N ASP A 598 42.80 10.91 12.63
CA ASP A 598 44.19 10.58 12.33
C ASP A 598 44.26 9.61 11.12
N ASN A 599 45.39 8.93 10.92
CA ASN A 599 45.59 8.00 9.80
C ASN A 599 44.67 6.77 9.86
N TYR A 600 44.16 6.37 11.01
CA TYR A 600 43.35 5.16 11.18
C TYR A 600 42.02 5.42 11.88
N THR A 601 41.82 6.61 12.44
CA THR A 601 40.64 6.93 13.23
C THR A 601 39.69 7.88 12.51
N LEU A 602 38.42 7.49 12.44
CA LEU A 602 37.33 8.25 11.82
C LEU A 602 36.20 8.48 12.84
N ASP A 603 35.69 9.69 12.94
CA ASP A 603 34.41 9.97 13.61
C ASP A 603 33.29 9.95 12.57
N VAL A 604 32.28 9.10 12.78
CA VAL A 604 31.14 8.90 11.89
C VAL A 604 29.85 9.56 12.41
N GLY A 605 29.91 10.32 13.50
CA GLY A 605 28.81 11.15 14.00
C GLY A 605 27.63 10.40 14.65
N ALA A 606 27.49 9.08 14.45
CA ALA A 606 26.47 8.25 15.08
C ALA A 606 27.01 6.82 15.36
N LYS A 607 26.29 6.06 16.20
CA LYS A 607 26.62 4.65 16.48
C LYS A 607 26.16 3.73 15.32
N GLY A 608 26.65 2.49 15.31
CA GLY A 608 26.19 1.43 14.40
C GLY A 608 27.29 0.59 13.73
N PHE A 609 28.46 0.54 14.36
CA PHE A 609 29.57 -0.31 13.96
C PHE A 609 30.08 -1.09 15.17
N THR A 610 30.55 -2.30 14.91
CA THR A 610 31.19 -3.18 15.89
C THR A 610 32.55 -3.64 15.37
N LYS A 611 33.41 -4.13 16.28
CA LYS A 611 34.71 -4.68 15.89
C LYS A 611 34.50 -5.87 14.94
N GLY A 612 35.18 -5.84 13.80
CA GLY A 612 35.09 -6.87 12.77
C GLY A 612 34.25 -6.46 11.56
N ASP A 613 33.46 -5.39 11.65
CA ASP A 613 32.63 -4.94 10.53
C ASP A 613 33.49 -4.52 9.33
N PRO A 614 33.23 -5.04 8.12
CA PRO A 614 33.79 -4.52 6.88
C PRO A 614 33.14 -3.18 6.54
N VAL A 615 33.96 -2.20 6.19
CA VAL A 615 33.51 -0.86 5.80
C VAL A 615 34.05 -0.46 4.44
N GLU A 616 33.27 0.36 3.74
CA GLU A 616 33.65 0.94 2.46
C GLU A 616 33.35 2.42 2.44
N LEU A 617 34.29 3.23 1.95
CA LEU A 617 34.06 4.65 1.73
C LEU A 617 33.45 4.84 0.35
N LEU A 618 32.35 5.60 0.30
CA LEU A 618 31.70 6.00 -0.94
C LEU A 618 31.89 7.50 -1.16
N THR A 619 31.97 7.90 -2.43
CA THR A 619 32.03 9.30 -2.84
C THR A 619 30.71 10.03 -2.53
N PRO A 620 30.63 11.37 -2.64
CA PRO A 620 29.36 12.10 -2.52
C PRO A 620 28.28 11.66 -3.52
N GLU A 621 28.69 11.03 -4.62
CA GLU A 621 27.83 10.44 -5.65
C GLU A 621 27.44 8.97 -5.33
N TYR A 622 27.84 8.47 -4.16
CA TYR A 622 27.56 7.12 -3.65
C TYR A 622 28.16 5.98 -4.47
N GLU A 623 29.26 6.27 -5.17
CA GLU A 623 30.11 5.29 -5.86
C GLU A 623 31.28 4.86 -4.97
N SER A 624 31.87 3.69 -5.25
CA SER A 624 33.03 3.21 -4.48
C SER A 624 34.21 4.18 -4.61
N ALA A 625 34.75 4.66 -3.49
CA ALA A 625 35.97 5.47 -3.47
C ALA A 625 37.25 4.61 -3.51
N GLY A 626 37.13 3.29 -3.70
CA GLY A 626 38.25 2.34 -3.70
C GLY A 626 38.85 2.04 -2.32
N TYR A 627 38.36 2.67 -1.26
CA TYR A 627 38.81 2.41 0.12
C TYR A 627 37.93 1.37 0.81
N LYS A 628 38.57 0.31 1.32
CA LYS A 628 37.94 -0.76 2.11
C LYS A 628 38.79 -1.06 3.33
N ALA A 629 38.14 -1.26 4.47
CA ALA A 629 38.82 -1.59 5.72
C ALA A 629 37.92 -2.45 6.62
N THR A 630 38.45 -2.85 7.77
CA THR A 630 37.71 -3.51 8.84
C THR A 630 37.79 -2.64 10.10
N VAL A 631 36.69 -2.57 10.85
CA VAL A 631 36.67 -1.89 12.15
C VAL A 631 37.48 -2.71 13.16
N VAL A 632 38.61 -2.15 13.62
CA VAL A 632 39.47 -2.75 14.67
C VAL A 632 38.91 -2.45 16.06
N ARG A 633 38.33 -1.26 16.22
CA ARG A 633 37.71 -0.78 17.46
C ARG A 633 36.61 0.23 17.14
N ALA A 634 35.49 0.13 17.84
CA ALA A 634 34.41 1.12 17.81
C ALA A 634 34.21 1.68 19.23
N ASP A 635 34.25 2.99 19.37
CA ASP A 635 34.12 3.73 20.64
C ASP A 635 33.12 4.87 20.45
N GLY A 636 31.84 4.57 20.70
CA GLY A 636 30.74 5.49 20.41
C GLY A 636 30.63 5.76 18.90
N THR A 637 30.97 6.99 18.49
CA THR A 637 30.97 7.43 17.09
C THR A 637 32.35 7.34 16.44
N LYS A 638 33.39 6.97 17.20
CA LYS A 638 34.78 6.90 16.71
C LYS A 638 35.16 5.47 16.35
N LEU A 639 35.71 5.29 15.15
CA LEU A 639 36.14 4.01 14.62
C LEU A 639 37.65 4.03 14.38
N THR A 640 38.37 3.03 14.84
CA THR A 640 39.73 2.72 14.40
C THR A 640 39.65 1.64 13.32
N LEU A 641 40.23 1.90 12.16
CA LEU A 641 40.15 1.06 10.97
C LEU A 641 41.47 0.32 10.73
N SER A 642 41.40 -0.83 10.06
CA SER A 642 42.57 -1.69 9.79
C SER A 642 43.50 -1.17 8.69
N VAL A 643 43.05 -0.21 7.89
CA VAL A 643 43.77 0.36 6.75
C VAL A 643 43.82 1.88 6.91
N ALA A 644 44.96 2.49 6.57
CA ALA A 644 45.12 3.93 6.68
C ALA A 644 44.10 4.66 5.79
N LEU A 645 43.35 5.58 6.40
CA LEU A 645 42.41 6.48 5.72
C LEU A 645 43.12 7.30 4.65
N PRO A 646 42.45 7.61 3.51
CA PRO A 646 42.95 8.57 2.54
C PRO A 646 43.36 9.88 3.22
N ALA A 647 44.37 10.55 2.67
CA ALA A 647 44.89 11.81 3.22
C ALA A 647 43.79 12.88 3.35
N THR A 648 42.85 12.87 2.40
CA THR A 648 41.66 13.74 2.37
C THR A 648 40.42 12.89 2.16
N ILE A 649 39.37 13.15 2.94
CA ILE A 649 38.02 12.61 2.71
C ILE A 649 37.22 13.71 2.02
N VAL A 650 36.68 13.43 0.83
CA VAL A 650 35.91 14.41 0.06
C VAL A 650 34.65 14.80 0.85
N PRO A 651 34.34 16.09 1.06
CA PRO A 651 33.12 16.50 1.74
C PRO A 651 31.88 15.89 1.09
N GLY A 652 30.98 15.33 1.89
CA GLY A 652 29.79 14.62 1.42
C GLY A 652 29.98 13.11 1.23
N SER A 653 31.21 12.59 1.32
CA SER A 653 31.46 11.15 1.33
C SER A 653 30.73 10.46 2.48
N VAL A 654 30.32 9.21 2.27
CA VAL A 654 29.66 8.38 3.28
C VAL A 654 30.42 7.09 3.52
N LEU A 655 30.35 6.57 4.74
CA LEU A 655 30.92 5.28 5.10
C LEU A 655 29.79 4.25 5.18
N MET A 656 29.90 3.17 4.42
CA MET A 656 28.93 2.09 4.45
C MET A 656 29.43 0.96 5.36
N ASN A 657 28.56 0.47 6.26
CA ASN A 657 28.80 -0.78 6.99
C ASN A 657 28.32 -1.96 6.14
N ARG A 658 29.25 -2.74 5.60
CA ARG A 658 28.93 -3.87 4.72
C ARG A 658 28.43 -5.10 5.47
N SER A 659 28.51 -5.14 6.81
CA SER A 659 27.84 -6.17 7.63
C SER A 659 26.32 -6.11 7.50
N HIS A 660 25.76 -4.90 7.32
CA HIS A 660 24.33 -4.64 7.34
C HIS A 660 23.86 -4.14 5.97
N HIS A 661 24.07 -4.95 4.94
CA HIS A 661 23.66 -4.65 3.57
C HIS A 661 22.22 -5.12 3.34
N THR A 662 21.28 -4.20 3.48
CA THR A 662 19.86 -4.45 3.23
C THR A 662 19.67 -4.69 1.75
N LYS A 663 19.24 -5.90 1.38
CA LYS A 663 18.92 -6.29 0.01
C LYS A 663 17.88 -7.40 0.01
N ASN A 664 17.31 -7.68 -1.16
CA ASN A 664 16.32 -8.75 -1.35
C ASN A 664 15.11 -8.57 -0.42
N TRP A 665 14.32 -7.54 -0.68
CA TRP A 665 13.10 -7.29 0.08
C TRP A 665 11.89 -7.30 -0.84
N ILE A 666 10.74 -7.71 -0.31
CA ILE A 666 9.48 -7.75 -1.03
C ILE A 666 8.35 -7.11 -0.21
N LEU A 667 7.66 -6.15 -0.81
CA LEU A 667 6.38 -5.63 -0.34
C LEU A 667 5.29 -6.15 -1.28
N ARG A 668 4.41 -7.04 -0.83
CA ARG A 668 3.35 -7.59 -1.67
C ARG A 668 1.96 -7.62 -1.06
N GLY A 669 0.95 -7.24 -1.83
CA GLY A 669 -0.46 -7.41 -1.42
C GLY A 669 -0.87 -6.59 -0.19
N ASN A 670 -0.10 -5.56 0.19
CA ASN A 670 -0.38 -4.76 1.38
C ASN A 670 -1.33 -3.60 1.07
N TYR A 671 -1.98 -3.08 2.10
CA TYR A 671 -2.80 -1.87 2.05
C TYR A 671 -2.26 -0.81 3.01
N PHE A 672 -1.85 0.33 2.46
CA PHE A 672 -1.36 1.49 3.20
C PHE A 672 -2.33 2.66 3.00
N HIS A 673 -2.89 3.20 4.08
CA HIS A 673 -3.86 4.31 4.00
C HIS A 673 -3.97 5.08 5.31
N ASP A 674 -4.42 6.34 5.22
CA ASP A 674 -4.73 7.18 6.39
C ASP A 674 -3.57 7.30 7.40
N TYR A 675 -2.37 7.61 6.91
CA TYR A 675 -1.18 7.84 7.72
C TYR A 675 -0.52 9.17 7.35
N TYR A 676 0.32 9.72 8.23
CA TYR A 676 0.90 11.05 7.99
C TYR A 676 2.25 11.03 7.28
N GLY A 677 3.08 10.01 7.53
CA GLY A 677 4.40 9.88 6.93
C GLY A 677 4.34 9.36 5.49
N ARG A 678 5.36 8.59 5.11
CA ARG A 678 5.60 8.15 3.73
C ARG A 678 6.08 6.70 3.71
N ILE A 679 5.88 6.02 2.60
CA ILE A 679 6.58 4.75 2.37
C ILE A 679 8.02 5.10 1.98
N MET A 680 9.00 4.72 2.80
CA MET A 680 10.42 5.04 2.58
C MET A 680 11.23 3.78 2.31
N LEU A 681 11.80 3.67 1.12
CA LEU A 681 12.55 2.50 0.67
C LEU A 681 13.91 2.95 0.17
N TYR A 682 14.95 2.80 0.99
CA TYR A 682 16.31 3.32 0.80
C TYR A 682 17.33 2.17 0.81
N THR A 683 17.19 1.27 -0.17
CA THR A 683 17.95 0.01 -0.22
C THR A 683 17.83 -0.64 -1.61
N ASP A 684 18.80 -1.48 -1.94
CA ASP A 684 18.88 -2.16 -3.22
C ASP A 684 18.01 -3.45 -3.31
N TYR A 685 17.74 -3.91 -4.53
CA TYR A 685 17.16 -5.22 -4.88
C TYR A 685 15.77 -5.48 -4.26
N GLY A 686 14.84 -4.58 -4.55
CA GLY A 686 13.47 -4.61 -4.02
C GLY A 686 12.39 -4.96 -5.03
N THR A 687 11.33 -5.63 -4.57
CA THR A 687 10.09 -5.81 -5.33
C THR A 687 8.90 -5.25 -4.56
N VAL A 688 8.15 -4.34 -5.18
CA VAL A 688 6.89 -3.78 -4.66
C VAL A 688 5.77 -4.17 -5.62
N VAL A 689 4.91 -5.10 -5.22
CA VAL A 689 3.93 -5.71 -6.12
C VAL A 689 2.52 -5.91 -5.55
N GLY A 690 1.49 -5.51 -6.29
CA GLY A 690 0.11 -5.80 -5.90
C GLY A 690 -0.35 -5.07 -4.64
N ASN A 691 0.33 -4.00 -4.24
CA ASN A 691 -0.05 -3.19 -3.07
C ASN A 691 -1.06 -2.12 -3.46
N ARG A 692 -1.79 -1.64 -2.46
CA ARG A 692 -2.60 -0.44 -2.55
C ARG A 692 -2.07 0.62 -1.59
N VAL A 693 -1.91 1.83 -2.09
CA VAL A 693 -1.47 2.99 -1.35
C VAL A 693 -2.46 4.13 -1.60
N HIS A 694 -2.95 4.74 -0.52
CA HIS A 694 -3.92 5.81 -0.56
C HIS A 694 -3.43 7.04 0.23
N ASP A 695 -3.64 8.23 -0.34
CA ASP A 695 -3.41 9.55 0.28
C ASP A 695 -2.02 9.74 0.91
N SER A 696 -0.95 9.57 0.11
CA SER A 696 0.41 9.73 0.64
C SER A 696 1.52 9.94 -0.42
N LEU A 697 2.77 9.69 -0.03
CA LEU A 697 3.96 9.61 -0.85
C LEU A 697 4.59 8.21 -0.76
N TYR A 698 4.87 7.63 -1.91
CA TYR A 698 5.73 6.47 -2.09
C TYR A 698 7.11 6.94 -2.56
N HIS A 699 8.13 6.74 -1.72
CA HIS A 699 9.43 7.35 -1.92
C HIS A 699 10.55 6.30 -2.03
N LEU A 700 11.13 6.21 -3.23
CA LEU A 700 12.36 5.47 -3.50
C LEU A 700 13.53 6.43 -3.46
N GLY A 701 14.35 6.39 -2.43
CA GLY A 701 15.25 7.50 -2.19
C GLY A 701 16.56 7.14 -1.56
N ILE A 702 17.15 8.21 -1.02
CA ILE A 702 18.35 8.26 -0.23
C ILE A 702 18.22 9.47 0.70
N SER A 703 18.77 9.38 1.90
CA SER A 703 18.86 10.53 2.81
C SER A 703 20.29 10.75 3.30
N ASN A 704 20.71 12.01 3.30
CA ASN A 704 21.85 12.50 4.08
C ASN A 704 21.38 13.57 5.11
N ALA A 705 20.06 13.76 5.21
CA ALA A 705 19.44 14.65 6.19
C ALA A 705 19.22 13.91 7.50
N TYR A 706 19.72 14.49 8.59
CA TYR A 706 19.52 14.05 9.98
C TYR A 706 20.14 12.68 10.32
N PHE A 707 20.10 12.30 11.60
CA PHE A 707 20.85 11.23 12.26
C PHE A 707 20.65 9.81 11.69
N GLU A 708 19.98 9.69 10.56
CA GLU A 708 19.50 8.43 10.03
C GLU A 708 20.42 7.88 8.96
N VAL A 709 20.87 6.68 9.27
CA VAL A 709 21.56 5.76 8.40
C VAL A 709 20.62 5.39 7.24
N ALA A 710 20.97 5.70 5.99
CA ALA A 710 20.10 5.47 4.84
C ALA A 710 20.89 4.94 3.65
N GLY A 711 20.32 3.98 2.91
CA GLY A 711 20.88 3.43 1.69
C GLY A 711 20.52 4.21 0.43
N VAL A 712 21.04 3.72 -0.70
CA VAL A 712 20.63 4.18 -2.03
C VAL A 712 19.63 3.17 -2.57
N SER A 713 18.60 3.63 -3.27
CA SER A 713 17.71 2.73 -4.00
C SER A 713 18.31 2.34 -5.35
N ARG A 714 18.56 1.03 -5.56
CA ARG A 714 18.93 0.47 -6.86
C ARG A 714 18.26 -0.87 -7.13
N ASN A 715 18.01 -1.21 -8.39
CA ASN A 715 17.36 -2.47 -8.77
C ASN A 715 16.01 -2.64 -8.04
N VAL A 716 15.12 -1.66 -8.17
CA VAL A 716 13.80 -1.72 -7.53
C VAL A 716 12.74 -1.81 -8.60
N VAL A 717 11.84 -2.79 -8.44
CA VAL A 717 10.70 -3.00 -9.34
C VAL A 717 9.40 -2.73 -8.60
N THR A 718 8.69 -1.69 -9.05
CA THR A 718 7.33 -1.34 -8.62
C THR A 718 6.36 -1.82 -9.69
N HIS A 719 5.60 -2.88 -9.41
CA HIS A 719 4.77 -3.57 -10.40
C HIS A 719 3.32 -3.81 -9.95
N ARG A 720 2.31 -3.50 -10.79
CA ARG A 720 0.90 -3.84 -10.49
C ARG A 720 0.38 -3.30 -9.16
N ASN A 721 0.81 -2.11 -8.76
CA ASN A 721 0.28 -1.45 -7.57
C ASN A 721 -0.82 -0.44 -7.94
N LEU A 722 -1.70 -0.16 -6.99
CA LEU A 722 -2.61 0.98 -7.02
C LEU A 722 -2.07 2.11 -6.14
N PHE A 723 -1.83 3.26 -6.75
CA PHE A 723 -1.53 4.52 -6.09
C PHE A 723 -2.71 5.45 -6.27
N ASP A 724 -3.55 5.56 -5.25
CA ASP A 724 -4.71 6.46 -5.25
C ASP A 724 -4.39 7.71 -4.43
N SER A 725 -4.56 8.88 -5.02
CA SER A 725 -4.14 10.18 -4.48
C SER A 725 -2.71 10.18 -3.93
N THR A 726 -1.87 9.28 -4.46
CA THR A 726 -0.53 9.03 -3.95
C THR A 726 0.49 9.44 -4.98
N ASN A 727 1.44 10.28 -4.59
CA ASN A 727 2.59 10.59 -5.43
C ASN A 727 3.65 9.49 -5.26
N ALA A 728 4.30 9.13 -6.35
CA ALA A 728 5.48 8.28 -6.34
C ALA A 728 6.67 9.06 -6.87
N ASP A 729 7.81 8.97 -6.20
CA ASP A 729 9.02 9.65 -6.65
C ASP A 729 10.32 8.90 -6.38
N THR A 730 11.35 9.32 -7.10
CA THR A 730 12.73 9.20 -6.66
C THR A 730 13.28 10.58 -6.34
N ALA A 731 13.91 10.77 -5.18
CA ALA A 731 14.58 12.02 -4.84
C ALA A 731 15.64 11.82 -3.75
N ASN A 732 16.60 12.73 -3.69
CA ASN A 732 17.54 12.84 -2.57
C ASN A 732 16.94 13.77 -1.51
N TRP A 733 16.72 13.25 -0.31
CA TRP A 733 16.24 14.05 0.81
C TRP A 733 17.40 14.51 1.70
N GLY A 734 17.51 15.83 1.85
CA GLY A 734 18.61 16.45 2.60
C GLY A 734 19.84 16.84 1.79
N GLY A 735 19.82 16.62 0.47
CA GLY A 735 20.88 17.08 -0.42
C GLY A 735 20.34 17.41 -1.81
N ASN A 736 21.01 18.34 -2.48
CA ASN A 736 20.82 18.53 -3.92
C ASN A 736 21.78 17.57 -4.62
N ALA A 737 21.33 16.35 -4.94
CA ALA A 737 22.10 15.52 -5.85
C ALA A 737 22.11 16.20 -7.22
N THR A 738 23.27 16.72 -7.63
CA THR A 738 23.49 17.30 -8.96
C THR A 738 23.86 16.24 -10.00
N VAL A 739 23.85 14.96 -9.59
CA VAL A 739 24.30 13.81 -10.36
C VAL A 739 23.32 12.64 -10.22
N THR A 740 23.33 11.77 -11.22
CA THR A 740 22.53 10.55 -11.25
C THR A 740 23.00 9.57 -10.17
N VAL A 741 22.16 9.29 -9.17
CA VAL A 741 22.51 8.47 -7.99
C VAL A 741 21.73 7.15 -7.89
N PHE A 742 20.53 7.08 -8.47
CA PHE A 742 19.70 5.87 -8.46
C PHE A 742 19.96 5.05 -9.72
N ASN A 743 19.82 3.72 -9.63
CA ASN A 743 20.11 2.85 -10.77
C ASN A 743 19.06 1.74 -10.92
N GLN A 744 18.63 1.45 -12.14
CA GLN A 744 17.70 0.36 -12.46
C GLN A 744 16.39 0.41 -11.67
N ILE A 745 15.69 1.55 -11.75
CA ILE A 745 14.38 1.75 -11.12
C ILE A 745 13.26 1.55 -12.14
N THR A 746 12.38 0.60 -11.89
CA THR A 746 11.30 0.23 -12.81
C THR A 746 9.92 0.45 -12.19
N TYR A 747 9.07 1.22 -12.86
CA TYR A 747 7.65 1.30 -12.61
C TYR A 747 6.91 0.64 -13.78
N SER A 748 6.21 -0.46 -13.52
CA SER A 748 5.49 -1.19 -14.57
C SER A 748 4.07 -1.62 -14.21
N ALA A 749 3.13 -1.46 -15.13
CA ALA A 749 1.75 -1.91 -14.95
C ALA A 749 1.06 -1.39 -13.67
N ASN A 750 1.47 -0.22 -13.16
CA ASN A 750 0.82 0.40 -12.00
C ASN A 750 -0.36 1.27 -12.44
N SER A 751 -1.30 1.50 -11.54
CA SER A 751 -2.39 2.46 -11.71
C SER A 751 -2.18 3.63 -10.74
N PHE A 752 -2.16 4.85 -11.27
CA PHE A 752 -2.09 6.09 -10.52
C PHE A 752 -3.42 6.83 -10.68
N VAL A 753 -4.16 7.07 -9.61
CA VAL A 753 -5.44 7.78 -9.63
C VAL A 753 -5.26 9.09 -8.88
N GLY A 754 -5.29 10.24 -9.55
CA GLY A 754 -5.00 11.55 -8.95
C GLY A 754 -3.53 11.79 -8.56
N GLY A 755 -2.70 10.74 -8.54
CA GLY A 755 -1.28 10.78 -8.25
C GLY A 755 -0.37 11.09 -9.45
N ARG A 756 0.90 11.34 -9.16
CA ARG A 756 1.96 11.61 -10.16
C ARG A 756 3.17 10.71 -9.93
N LEU A 757 3.97 10.54 -10.98
CA LEU A 757 5.25 9.84 -10.93
C LEU A 757 6.41 10.77 -11.31
N LEU A 758 7.42 10.87 -10.44
CA LEU A 758 8.67 11.59 -10.68
C LEU A 758 9.86 10.61 -10.67
N LEU A 759 10.68 10.60 -11.73
CA LEU A 759 12.03 10.06 -11.68
C LEU A 759 13.04 11.21 -11.69
N ASP A 760 13.72 11.41 -10.58
CA ASP A 760 14.82 12.35 -10.45
C ASP A 760 16.14 11.58 -10.25
N GLN A 761 17.18 11.95 -10.99
CA GLN A 761 18.54 11.42 -10.88
C GLN A 761 18.66 9.89 -11.04
N VAL A 762 17.94 9.29 -11.99
CA VAL A 762 17.95 7.83 -12.24
C VAL A 762 18.77 7.45 -13.48
N SER A 763 19.62 6.42 -13.36
CA SER A 763 20.31 5.74 -14.46
C SER A 763 19.60 4.43 -14.78
N GLY A 764 19.26 4.16 -16.04
CA GLY A 764 18.68 2.88 -16.43
C GLY A 764 17.24 2.66 -15.91
N GLY A 765 16.45 3.72 -15.82
CA GLY A 765 15.07 3.66 -15.34
C GLY A 765 14.07 3.17 -16.40
N ALA A 766 12.92 2.66 -15.97
CA ALA A 766 11.85 2.23 -16.87
C ALA A 766 10.46 2.60 -16.35
N MET A 767 9.62 3.15 -17.22
CA MET A 767 8.20 3.39 -17.01
C MET A 767 7.41 2.69 -18.11
N ILE A 768 6.80 1.55 -17.80
CA ILE A 768 6.22 0.66 -18.81
C ILE A 768 4.78 0.28 -18.47
N ARG A 769 3.82 0.54 -19.36
CA ARG A 769 2.42 0.11 -19.19
C ARG A 769 1.73 0.64 -17.93
N ASN A 770 2.12 1.80 -17.40
CA ASN A 770 1.41 2.42 -16.29
C ASN A 770 0.16 3.16 -16.78
N ALA A 771 -0.90 3.16 -15.98
CA ALA A 771 -2.14 3.88 -16.23
C ALA A 771 -2.27 5.07 -15.27
N PHE A 772 -2.59 6.25 -15.78
CA PHE A 772 -2.78 7.47 -15.01
C PHE A 772 -4.22 7.97 -15.20
N TYR A 773 -5.00 7.99 -14.12
CA TYR A 773 -6.37 8.46 -14.10
C TYR A 773 -6.40 9.82 -13.40
N ARG A 774 -6.85 10.85 -14.10
CA ARG A 774 -6.92 12.20 -13.54
C ARG A 774 -8.27 12.44 -12.86
N LYS A 775 -8.26 12.90 -11.60
CA LYS A 775 -9.46 13.40 -10.90
C LYS A 775 -9.73 14.84 -11.38
N GLU A 776 -11.00 15.25 -11.48
CA GLU A 776 -11.39 16.61 -11.92
C GLU A 776 -10.71 17.73 -11.10
N GLN A 777 -10.53 17.47 -9.80
CA GLN A 777 -9.96 18.40 -8.84
C GLN A 777 -8.41 18.40 -8.86
N SER A 778 -7.77 17.47 -9.56
CA SER A 778 -6.30 17.39 -9.60
C SER A 778 -5.69 18.57 -10.38
N PRO A 779 -4.66 19.25 -9.82
CA PRO A 779 -4.02 20.39 -10.48
C PRO A 779 -3.55 20.04 -11.89
N ARG A 780 -3.76 20.95 -12.85
CA ARG A 780 -3.23 20.82 -14.22
C ARG A 780 -1.71 20.69 -14.14
N GLY A 781 -1.14 19.64 -14.73
CA GLY A 781 0.29 19.36 -14.67
C GLY A 781 0.63 17.95 -15.15
N SER A 782 1.92 17.68 -15.31
CA SER A 782 2.38 16.42 -15.88
C SER A 782 2.19 15.23 -14.94
N SER A 783 1.61 14.15 -15.47
CA SER A 783 1.49 12.85 -14.76
C SER A 783 2.84 12.17 -14.57
N ILE A 784 3.78 12.43 -15.50
CA ILE A 784 5.15 11.92 -15.46
C ILE A 784 6.13 13.10 -15.50
N GLN A 785 7.11 13.09 -14.59
CA GLN A 785 8.26 13.99 -14.62
C GLN A 785 9.55 13.18 -14.61
N ILE A 786 10.51 13.59 -15.43
CA ILE A 786 11.85 13.01 -15.46
C ILE A 786 12.86 14.16 -15.37
N LYS A 787 13.81 14.07 -14.44
CA LYS A 787 14.82 15.11 -14.19
C LYS A 787 16.18 14.47 -13.95
N GLY A 788 17.24 15.08 -14.49
CA GLY A 788 18.63 14.65 -14.30
C GLY A 788 18.90 13.15 -14.53
N SER A 789 18.09 12.49 -15.36
CA SER A 789 18.07 11.03 -15.47
C SER A 789 18.60 10.57 -16.83
N ARG A 790 19.28 9.44 -16.89
CA ARG A 790 19.85 8.91 -18.13
C ARG A 790 19.42 7.47 -18.38
N ASN A 791 19.40 7.09 -19.64
CA ASN A 791 19.05 5.75 -20.06
C ASN A 791 17.65 5.32 -19.59
N VAL A 792 16.67 6.24 -19.65
CA VAL A 792 15.30 5.96 -19.22
C VAL A 792 14.44 5.51 -20.39
N VAL A 793 13.70 4.42 -20.19
CA VAL A 793 12.72 3.87 -21.15
C VAL A 793 11.30 4.26 -20.72
N VAL A 794 10.52 4.86 -21.61
CA VAL A 794 9.12 5.21 -21.36
C VAL A 794 8.24 4.62 -22.48
N SER A 795 7.52 3.54 -22.19
CA SER A 795 6.73 2.82 -23.20
C SER A 795 5.32 2.49 -22.73
N ASP A 796 4.36 2.61 -23.65
CA ASP A 796 2.99 2.10 -23.51
C ASP A 796 2.23 2.58 -22.26
N ASN A 797 2.51 3.81 -21.79
CA ASN A 797 1.83 4.37 -20.61
C ASN A 797 0.56 5.09 -21.07
N LEU A 798 -0.54 4.93 -20.33
CA LEU A 798 -1.85 5.45 -20.70
C LEU A 798 -2.29 6.53 -19.72
N GLN A 799 -2.99 7.55 -20.22
CA GLN A 799 -3.60 8.59 -19.41
C GLN A 799 -5.09 8.70 -19.73
N PHE A 800 -5.92 8.84 -18.70
CA PHE A 800 -7.38 8.89 -18.79
C PHE A 800 -7.93 10.08 -17.99
N GLY A 801 -9.09 10.60 -18.40
CA GLY A 801 -9.81 11.68 -17.72
C GLY A 801 -9.71 13.06 -18.42
N PRO A 802 -10.29 14.12 -17.82
CA PRO A 802 -10.33 15.46 -18.42
C PRO A 802 -8.93 16.02 -18.70
N GLY A 803 -8.64 16.35 -19.96
CA GLY A 803 -7.32 16.83 -20.41
C GLY A 803 -6.30 15.73 -20.74
N ALA A 804 -6.74 14.47 -20.91
CA ALA A 804 -5.88 13.34 -21.33
C ALA A 804 -5.30 13.50 -22.75
N ASP A 805 -5.83 14.42 -23.56
CA ASP A 805 -5.29 14.86 -24.85
C ASP A 805 -3.96 15.61 -24.74
N GLN A 806 -3.64 16.13 -23.54
CA GLN A 806 -2.34 16.72 -23.22
C GLN A 806 -1.45 15.67 -22.55
N PHE A 807 -0.84 14.80 -23.37
CA PHE A 807 0.12 13.81 -22.86
C PHE A 807 1.37 14.52 -22.35
N LEU A 808 1.62 14.38 -21.05
CA LEU A 808 2.61 15.16 -20.31
C LEU A 808 3.70 14.25 -19.74
N LEU A 809 4.62 13.85 -20.61
CA LEU A 809 5.98 13.58 -20.18
C LEU A 809 6.72 14.92 -20.15
N LYS A 810 7.19 15.36 -18.98
CA LYS A 810 8.13 16.47 -18.87
C LYS A 810 9.52 15.91 -18.58
N SER A 811 10.48 16.13 -19.47
CA SER A 811 11.90 15.83 -19.27
C SER A 811 12.71 17.11 -19.29
N ASP A 812 13.77 17.21 -18.49
CA ASP A 812 14.73 18.32 -18.60
C ASP A 812 15.79 18.05 -19.69
N ASN A 813 16.57 19.08 -20.04
CA ASN A 813 17.64 19.00 -21.05
C ASN A 813 18.80 18.07 -20.64
N ASN A 814 18.90 17.72 -19.36
CA ASN A 814 19.91 16.81 -18.84
C ASN A 814 19.44 15.34 -18.89
N THR A 815 18.25 15.09 -19.44
CA THR A 815 17.65 13.77 -19.50
C THR A 815 17.92 13.08 -20.83
N ASN A 816 18.52 11.88 -20.79
CA ASN A 816 18.70 11.02 -21.96
C ASN A 816 17.62 9.92 -21.97
N LEU A 817 16.63 10.07 -22.85
CA LEU A 817 15.57 9.07 -23.10
C LEU A 817 16.04 8.10 -24.19
N ILE A 818 15.88 6.80 -23.95
CA ILE A 818 16.27 5.76 -24.93
C ILE A 818 15.14 5.50 -25.93
N GLU A 819 13.88 5.47 -25.46
CA GLU A 819 12.72 5.20 -26.30
C GLU A 819 11.47 5.86 -25.70
N THR A 820 10.65 6.45 -26.59
CA THR A 820 9.34 7.00 -26.25
C THR A 820 8.33 6.59 -27.31
N ARG A 821 7.37 5.73 -26.96
CA ARG A 821 6.19 5.43 -27.80
C ARG A 821 4.95 6.27 -27.46
N ASN A 822 5.09 7.14 -26.46
CA ASN A 822 4.07 8.13 -26.10
C ASN A 822 4.44 9.50 -26.71
N ARG A 823 3.45 10.37 -26.92
CA ARG A 823 3.65 11.72 -27.47
C ARG A 823 4.55 12.54 -26.52
N VAL A 824 5.78 12.88 -26.92
CA VAL A 824 6.70 13.69 -26.10
C VAL A 824 6.54 15.16 -26.45
N VAL A 825 6.31 16.02 -25.44
CA VAL A 825 6.47 17.48 -25.59
C VAL A 825 7.77 17.84 -24.90
N LYS A 826 8.78 18.26 -25.67
CA LYS A 826 10.07 18.74 -25.14
C LYS A 826 9.93 20.11 -24.49
#